data_AF-A0AAD6P854-F1
#
_entry.id   AF-A0AAD6P854-F1
#
_cell.length_a   1.000
_cell.length_b   1.000
_cell.length_c   1.000
_cell.angle_alpha   90.00
_cell.angle_beta   90.00
_cell.angle_gamma   90.00
#
_symmetry.space_group_name_H-M   'P 1'
#
loop_
_entity.id
_entity.type
_entity.pdbx_description
1 polymer ?
#
loop_
_entity_poly.entity_id
_entity_poly.type
_entity_poly.pdbx_seq_one_letter_code
_entity_poly.pdbx_strand_id
1 'polypeptide(L)'
;MKTIWILVLVVFYNGISLNGVATNVPARPPFVSIGALLSFNSTIGKVAKVAIQAAVDDVNSDPSILGGTKLRIAMSADKSGFLGIIEALKFMETDTVAIVGPQSSVTAHAISFVANELQIPLLSYSSTDPALSSPQFPFFVMTARNDLYQMAAIAEIVDYYGWKEVIAIFGDDDYGRNGIAALGDKLAERRCKISFKAPLTPAATREEITDLLIKVALTESRILVVHTFSSWGPVVFSVAQYLGMMGPGYVWITTNWLSTLLETDSPLPAGTLDDIQGVLTLRMYTPDSELKRKFVSRWSTLTSGTTAYGSNPMGLSTYGLYAYDTVWLLAHAINAFFDQGGNISFSNDSRLAALRGGSLHLDALNIFNGGNLLRQNILQVNMTGVTGKVKFNPDGNLIHPAYDIINVIGNGIRRIGYWSNYSGLSVVPPETLYSRPPNRSSSSQKLHGVIWPGQTAQKPRGWVFPENGRHLRIAVPSRVSYCEFVSQVPGTDKFAGYCIDVFTAAINLLPYAVPYKLIPYGDGVTNPSCTELVQLITAGVYDAAIGDIAIITNRTKMVDFTQPYIESGLVVVAPVKKRNSSAWAFLQPFTGQMWAVTALFFIIVGAVVWILEHRLNDDFRGPPRRQLITILWFSFSTWFFAHRENTISTLGRFVLFIWLFVVLIINSSYTASLTSILTVQQIFSPIKGIESLISSKDPIGYQQGSFARDYLVNELGIHESRLVSLKMPEDYAKALKDGPHRGGVAAVVDERAYIELFLSTRCEFSIVGRQFTKNGWGFAFPRDSPLAVDLSTAILKLSENGDLQRIHDKWLMRSACSLQGTKLEVDRLDLKSFWGLYLMCGIACLFALFINVLQMVRQFSQYNSLELASSGRSSTPARLQTFLSFADEKEQEVKSRSKRRRLEMASYRNETMDGYSSKRQDIESPPNESPHASNEA
;
A
#
# COMPACT_ATOMS: atom_id res chain seq x y z
N MET A 1 -30.47 77.53 51.69
CA MET A 1 -31.34 76.50 51.08
C MET A 1 -32.35 77.15 50.11
N LYS A 2 -31.95 77.55 48.89
CA LYS A 2 -32.88 78.15 47.89
C LYS A 2 -32.65 77.73 46.42
N THR A 3 -31.59 76.98 46.11
CA THR A 3 -31.24 76.57 44.73
C THR A 3 -31.70 75.16 44.35
N ILE A 4 -32.01 74.29 45.32
CA ILE A 4 -32.44 72.90 45.08
C ILE A 4 -33.93 72.81 44.65
N TRP A 5 -34.76 73.77 45.04
CA TRP A 5 -36.20 73.77 44.72
C TRP A 5 -36.53 74.20 43.28
N ILE A 6 -35.64 74.93 42.61
CA ILE A 6 -35.88 75.42 41.24
C ILE A 6 -35.70 74.31 40.21
N LEU A 7 -34.78 73.36 40.45
CA LEU A 7 -34.55 72.23 39.53
C LEU A 7 -35.72 71.23 39.52
N VAL A 8 -36.47 71.11 40.63
CA VAL A 8 -37.64 70.22 40.74
C VAL A 8 -38.87 70.83 40.04
N LEU A 9 -39.00 72.17 40.04
CA LEU A 9 -40.15 72.85 39.44
C LEU A 9 -40.11 72.91 37.89
N VAL A 10 -38.93 72.84 37.28
CA VAL A 10 -38.81 72.75 35.80
C VAL A 10 -39.25 71.37 35.26
N VAL A 11 -39.23 70.33 36.09
CA VAL A 11 -39.67 68.96 35.72
C VAL A 11 -41.20 68.81 35.77
N PHE A 12 -41.92 69.66 36.51
CA PHE A 12 -43.36 69.53 36.75
C PHE A 12 -44.25 70.59 36.06
N TYR A 13 -43.68 71.52 35.29
CA TYR A 13 -44.43 72.62 34.66
C TYR A 13 -44.58 72.54 33.12
N ASN A 14 -44.47 71.33 32.55
CA ASN A 14 -44.99 71.01 31.22
C ASN A 14 -46.15 70.00 31.37
N GLY A 15 -47.32 70.51 31.72
CA GLY A 15 -48.54 69.70 31.76
C GLY A 15 -49.20 69.55 30.39
N ILE A 16 -50.12 68.59 30.29
CA ILE A 16 -51.10 68.40 29.20
C ILE A 16 -50.46 67.83 27.91
N SER A 17 -50.67 66.58 27.51
CA SER A 17 -51.99 65.94 27.41
C SER A 17 -51.96 64.44 27.69
N LEU A 18 -53.04 63.93 28.28
CA LEU A 18 -53.45 62.53 28.24
C LEU A 18 -54.05 62.21 26.85
N ASN A 19 -53.30 62.51 25.79
CA ASN A 19 -53.57 61.90 24.50
C ASN A 19 -52.96 60.51 24.58
N GLY A 20 -53.81 59.49 24.71
CA GLY A 20 -53.40 58.15 24.37
C GLY A 20 -52.84 58.18 22.96
N VAL A 21 -51.52 58.03 22.82
CA VAL A 21 -50.92 57.63 21.56
C VAL A 21 -51.37 56.20 21.38
N ALA A 22 -52.59 56.05 20.85
CA ALA A 22 -52.85 55.03 19.88
C ALA A 22 -51.71 55.16 18.87
N THR A 23 -50.72 54.29 18.99
CA THR A 23 -49.89 53.94 17.86
C THR A 23 -50.89 53.56 16.79
N ASN A 24 -51.07 54.43 15.80
CA ASN A 24 -51.80 54.10 14.60
C ASN A 24 -50.99 53.01 13.91
N VAL A 25 -51.15 51.77 14.39
CA VAL A 25 -50.76 50.57 13.68
C VAL A 25 -51.41 50.75 12.32
N PRO A 26 -50.62 50.87 11.23
CA PRO A 26 -51.20 51.14 9.92
C PRO A 26 -52.26 50.08 9.67
N ALA A 27 -53.49 50.53 9.42
CA ALA A 27 -54.64 49.64 9.34
C ALA A 27 -54.32 48.53 8.32
N ARG A 28 -54.24 47.28 8.79
CA ARG A 28 -53.81 46.17 7.93
C ARG A 28 -54.69 46.14 6.67
N PRO A 29 -54.10 46.04 5.47
CA PRO A 29 -54.87 46.12 4.25
C PRO A 29 -55.88 44.98 4.19
N PRO A 30 -57.09 45.17 3.64
CA PRO A 30 -58.09 44.10 3.57
C PRO A 30 -57.65 42.93 2.70
N PHE A 31 -56.77 43.19 1.72
CA PHE A 31 -56.22 42.19 0.81
C PHE A 31 -54.73 42.41 0.57
N VAL A 32 -54.00 41.33 0.30
CA VAL A 32 -52.61 41.35 -0.21
C VAL A 32 -52.56 40.52 -1.49
N SER A 33 -52.03 41.11 -2.56
CA SER A 33 -51.88 40.45 -3.86
C SER A 33 -50.56 39.67 -3.93
N ILE A 34 -50.63 38.40 -4.31
CA ILE A 34 -49.49 37.54 -4.61
C ILE A 34 -49.62 36.95 -6.01
N GLY A 35 -48.50 36.83 -6.72
CA GLY A 35 -48.42 36.17 -8.02
C GLY A 35 -48.11 34.69 -7.86
N ALA A 36 -48.50 33.86 -8.83
CA ALA A 36 -47.98 32.51 -8.97
C ALA A 36 -47.71 32.16 -10.43
N LEU A 37 -46.51 31.65 -10.69
CA LEU A 37 -46.00 31.39 -12.03
C LEU A 37 -45.63 29.92 -12.17
N LEU A 38 -46.49 29.15 -12.85
CA LEU A 38 -46.40 27.69 -12.93
C LEU A 38 -46.96 27.13 -14.24
N SER A 39 -46.45 26.00 -14.69
CA SER A 39 -46.81 25.40 -15.97
C SER A 39 -48.00 24.45 -15.83
N PHE A 40 -49.22 24.96 -16.04
CA PHE A 40 -50.48 24.25 -15.75
C PHE A 40 -50.62 22.85 -16.37
N ASN A 41 -49.96 22.57 -17.50
CA ASN A 41 -50.03 21.28 -18.20
C ASN A 41 -48.88 20.31 -17.82
N SER A 42 -47.91 20.75 -17.02
CA SER A 42 -46.79 19.90 -16.58
C SER A 42 -47.16 19.01 -15.40
N THR A 43 -46.44 17.89 -15.22
CA THR A 43 -46.62 16.95 -14.09
C THR A 43 -46.63 17.68 -12.73
N ILE A 44 -45.69 18.61 -12.53
CA ILE A 44 -45.59 19.39 -11.28
C ILE A 44 -46.69 20.45 -11.21
N GLY A 45 -46.85 21.26 -12.26
CA GLY A 45 -47.71 22.45 -12.23
C GLY A 45 -49.20 22.14 -12.09
N LYS A 46 -49.69 21.01 -12.63
CA LYS A 46 -51.10 20.62 -12.46
C LYS A 46 -51.44 20.31 -10.99
N VAL A 47 -50.53 19.64 -10.27
CA VAL A 47 -50.65 19.35 -8.83
C VAL A 47 -50.47 20.65 -8.03
N ALA A 48 -49.43 21.42 -8.33
CA ALA A 48 -49.13 22.66 -7.63
C ALA A 48 -50.26 23.70 -7.74
N LYS A 49 -50.95 23.79 -8.89
CA LYS A 49 -52.12 24.68 -9.06
C LYS A 49 -53.21 24.41 -8.02
N VAL A 50 -53.58 23.15 -7.84
CA VAL A 50 -54.61 22.73 -6.88
C VAL A 50 -54.12 22.93 -5.44
N ALA A 51 -52.86 22.59 -5.17
CA ALA A 51 -52.26 22.73 -3.85
C ALA A 51 -52.13 24.20 -3.39
N ILE A 52 -51.69 25.09 -4.29
CA ILE A 52 -51.57 26.53 -4.03
C ILE A 52 -52.95 27.15 -3.79
N GLN A 53 -53.96 26.80 -4.60
CA GLN A 53 -55.33 27.29 -4.40
C GLN A 53 -55.89 26.84 -3.04
N ALA A 54 -55.77 25.55 -2.70
CA ALA A 54 -56.20 25.02 -1.41
C ALA A 54 -55.50 25.70 -0.23
N ALA A 55 -54.20 26.02 -0.35
CA ALA A 55 -53.47 26.75 0.68
C ALA A 55 -53.97 28.18 0.86
N VAL A 56 -54.26 28.90 -0.23
CA VAL A 56 -54.87 30.25 -0.17
C VAL A 56 -56.25 30.21 0.49
N ASP A 57 -57.06 29.20 0.16
CA ASP A 57 -58.40 29.04 0.73
C ASP A 57 -58.35 28.67 2.22
N ASP A 58 -57.43 27.79 2.63
CA ASP A 58 -57.23 27.45 4.05
C ASP A 58 -56.69 28.65 4.85
N VAL A 59 -55.67 29.36 4.35
CA VAL A 59 -55.11 30.57 4.99
C VAL A 59 -56.17 31.67 5.13
N ASN A 60 -57.01 31.88 4.11
CA ASN A 60 -58.10 32.86 4.16
C ASN A 60 -59.27 32.46 5.08
N SER A 61 -59.30 31.20 5.52
CA SER A 61 -60.30 30.64 6.43
C SER A 61 -59.82 30.58 7.88
N ASP A 62 -58.52 30.68 8.13
CA ASP A 62 -57.93 30.67 9.48
C ASP A 62 -57.74 32.11 10.01
N PRO A 63 -58.60 32.59 10.95
CA PRO A 63 -58.50 33.94 11.48
C PRO A 63 -57.28 34.17 12.40
N SER A 64 -56.55 33.11 12.79
CA SER A 64 -55.31 33.23 13.57
C SER A 64 -54.12 33.70 12.72
N ILE A 65 -54.24 33.64 11.39
CA ILE A 65 -53.24 34.06 10.43
C ILE A 65 -53.68 35.37 9.76
N LEU A 66 -52.73 36.27 9.51
CA LEU A 66 -52.94 37.57 8.83
C LEU A 66 -53.94 38.54 9.48
N GLY A 67 -54.59 38.20 10.60
CA GLY A 67 -55.35 39.13 11.44
C GLY A 67 -56.50 39.84 10.73
N GLY A 68 -57.18 39.12 9.82
CA GLY A 68 -58.30 39.64 9.03
C GLY A 68 -57.94 40.07 7.60
N THR A 69 -56.66 40.26 7.28
CA THR A 69 -56.18 40.48 5.91
C THR A 69 -56.25 39.19 5.10
N LYS A 70 -56.79 39.25 3.88
CA LYS A 70 -56.90 38.08 2.98
C LYS A 70 -55.84 38.07 1.87
N LEU A 71 -55.33 36.88 1.54
CA LEU A 71 -54.50 36.68 0.34
C LEU A 71 -55.36 36.63 -0.91
N ARG A 72 -54.95 37.37 -1.94
CA ARG A 72 -55.48 37.30 -3.30
C ARG A 72 -54.39 36.79 -4.22
N ILE A 73 -54.64 35.69 -4.91
CA ILE A 73 -53.67 35.09 -5.83
C ILE A 73 -54.06 35.32 -7.29
N ALA A 74 -53.09 35.72 -8.10
CA ALA A 74 -53.19 35.73 -9.55
C ALA A 74 -52.22 34.67 -10.12
N MET A 75 -52.73 33.76 -10.95
CA MET A 75 -51.93 32.66 -11.52
C MET A 75 -51.70 32.86 -13.02
N SER A 76 -50.47 32.73 -13.50
CA SER A 76 -50.13 32.70 -14.92
C SER A 76 -49.33 31.44 -15.30
N ALA A 77 -49.44 31.07 -16.58
CA ALA A 77 -48.87 29.85 -17.12
C ALA A 77 -47.38 30.04 -17.46
N ASP A 78 -46.49 29.44 -16.66
CA ASP A 78 -45.06 29.36 -17.00
C ASP A 78 -44.89 28.48 -18.26
N LYS A 79 -44.58 29.13 -19.39
CA LYS A 79 -44.27 28.47 -20.65
C LYS A 79 -42.77 28.14 -20.80
N SER A 80 -41.98 28.36 -19.75
CA SER A 80 -40.52 28.26 -19.69
C SER A 80 -39.78 29.23 -20.61
N GLY A 81 -38.52 29.52 -20.27
CA GLY A 81 -37.65 30.41 -21.05
C GLY A 81 -38.26 31.80 -21.24
N PHE A 82 -38.12 32.35 -22.46
CA PHE A 82 -38.54 33.72 -22.78
C PHE A 82 -40.00 34.03 -22.40
N LEU A 83 -40.94 33.13 -22.71
CA LEU A 83 -42.36 33.36 -22.42
C LEU A 83 -42.65 33.32 -20.90
N GLY A 84 -41.91 32.51 -20.14
CA GLY A 84 -41.99 32.52 -18.66
C GLY A 84 -41.51 33.85 -18.06
N ILE A 85 -40.48 34.48 -18.64
CA ILE A 85 -39.99 35.80 -18.23
C ILE A 85 -41.07 36.88 -18.44
N ILE A 86 -41.71 36.90 -19.62
CA ILE A 86 -42.77 37.88 -19.93
C ILE A 86 -43.97 37.74 -18.96
N GLU A 87 -44.40 36.52 -18.64
CA GLU A 87 -45.48 36.33 -17.66
C GLU A 87 -45.06 36.71 -16.22
N ALA A 88 -43.78 36.61 -15.87
CA ALA A 88 -43.27 37.08 -14.59
C ALA A 88 -43.26 38.61 -14.49
N LEU A 89 -42.86 39.31 -15.56
CA LEU A 89 -42.84 40.78 -15.62
C LEU A 89 -44.23 41.37 -15.40
N LYS A 90 -45.28 40.76 -15.97
CA LYS A 90 -46.68 41.18 -15.73
C LYS A 90 -47.10 41.16 -14.26
N PHE A 91 -46.55 40.27 -13.43
CA PHE A 91 -46.79 40.33 -11.99
C PHE A 91 -46.06 41.52 -11.35
N MET A 92 -44.86 41.83 -11.82
CA MET A 92 -44.04 42.94 -11.34
C MET A 92 -44.53 44.33 -11.81
N GLU A 93 -45.41 44.39 -12.82
CA GLU A 93 -46.19 45.57 -13.25
C GLU A 93 -47.39 45.86 -12.31
N THR A 94 -47.71 44.96 -11.37
CA THR A 94 -48.87 45.08 -10.46
C THR A 94 -48.42 45.22 -9.00
N ASP A 95 -49.35 45.56 -8.10
CA ASP A 95 -49.14 45.63 -6.64
C ASP A 95 -48.92 44.25 -5.97
N THR A 96 -48.15 43.37 -6.61
CA THR A 96 -47.81 42.02 -6.15
C THR A 96 -46.60 42.08 -5.20
N VAL A 97 -46.77 41.65 -3.95
CA VAL A 97 -45.69 41.75 -2.93
C VAL A 97 -44.69 40.60 -2.98
N ALA A 98 -45.06 39.46 -3.60
CA ALA A 98 -44.22 38.28 -3.76
C ALA A 98 -44.79 37.36 -4.84
N ILE A 99 -43.94 36.54 -5.46
CA ILE A 99 -44.33 35.57 -6.51
C ILE A 99 -43.99 34.15 -6.05
N VAL A 100 -44.98 33.25 -6.08
CA VAL A 100 -44.79 31.81 -5.86
C VAL A 100 -44.40 31.15 -7.18
N GLY A 101 -43.15 30.70 -7.28
CA GLY A 101 -42.50 30.30 -8.53
C GLY A 101 -41.28 31.18 -8.86
N PRO A 102 -40.82 31.21 -10.12
CA PRO A 102 -41.29 30.40 -11.26
C PRO A 102 -41.10 28.89 -11.04
N GLN A 103 -41.70 28.06 -11.90
CA GLN A 103 -41.59 26.61 -11.81
C GLN A 103 -40.29 26.08 -12.44
N SER A 104 -39.82 26.71 -13.52
CA SER A 104 -38.58 26.34 -14.22
C SER A 104 -37.36 27.08 -13.65
N SER A 105 -36.25 26.36 -13.46
CA SER A 105 -34.96 26.94 -13.08
C SER A 105 -34.39 27.89 -14.15
N VAL A 106 -34.65 27.62 -15.44
CA VAL A 106 -34.24 28.50 -16.55
C VAL A 106 -34.98 29.84 -16.46
N THR A 107 -36.30 29.81 -16.21
CA THR A 107 -37.08 31.03 -15.94
C THR A 107 -36.59 31.73 -14.67
N ALA A 108 -36.24 30.97 -13.62
CA ALA A 108 -35.74 31.51 -12.35
C ALA A 108 -34.44 32.29 -12.49
N HIS A 109 -33.42 31.76 -13.19
CA HIS A 109 -32.15 32.47 -13.40
C HIS A 109 -32.36 33.81 -14.09
N ALA A 110 -33.17 33.82 -15.15
CA ALA A 110 -33.41 35.03 -15.93
C ALA A 110 -34.18 36.11 -15.12
N ILE A 111 -35.23 35.73 -14.39
CA ILE A 111 -36.06 36.71 -13.67
C ILE A 111 -35.49 37.12 -12.30
N SER A 112 -34.59 36.33 -11.71
CA SER A 112 -33.99 36.67 -10.40
C SER A 112 -33.20 37.97 -10.42
N PHE A 113 -32.57 38.34 -11.54
CA PHE A 113 -31.95 39.64 -11.71
C PHE A 113 -32.96 40.80 -11.65
N VAL A 114 -34.14 40.65 -12.27
CA VAL A 114 -35.19 41.67 -12.23
C VAL A 114 -35.81 41.76 -10.84
N ALA A 115 -36.06 40.61 -10.20
CA ALA A 115 -36.57 40.53 -8.83
C ALA A 115 -35.64 41.19 -7.80
N ASN A 116 -34.32 41.14 -8.01
CA ASN A 116 -33.36 41.85 -7.17
C ASN A 116 -33.52 43.38 -7.27
N GLU A 117 -33.61 43.93 -8.49
CA GLU A 117 -33.74 45.38 -8.70
C GLU A 117 -35.10 45.90 -8.20
N LEU A 118 -36.19 45.15 -8.43
CA LEU A 118 -37.53 45.50 -7.96
C LEU A 118 -37.82 45.10 -6.51
N GLN A 119 -36.89 44.40 -5.85
CA GLN A 119 -37.01 43.92 -4.47
C GLN A 119 -38.23 43.01 -4.21
N ILE A 120 -38.69 42.24 -5.21
CA ILE A 120 -39.86 41.36 -5.10
C ILE A 120 -39.38 39.93 -4.78
N PRO A 121 -39.72 39.34 -3.61
CA PRO A 121 -39.33 37.97 -3.29
C PRO A 121 -39.95 36.93 -4.25
N LEU A 122 -39.11 36.03 -4.75
CA LEU A 122 -39.49 34.86 -5.54
C LEU A 122 -39.38 33.61 -4.67
N LEU A 123 -40.49 32.92 -4.41
CA LEU A 123 -40.53 31.71 -3.59
C LEU A 123 -40.82 30.50 -4.49
N SER A 124 -39.78 29.86 -5.02
CA SER A 124 -39.97 28.68 -5.86
C SER A 124 -40.01 27.39 -5.04
N TYR A 125 -41.00 26.56 -5.31
CA TYR A 125 -41.15 25.21 -4.74
C TYR A 125 -40.62 24.12 -5.68
N SER A 126 -40.12 24.46 -6.88
CA SER A 126 -39.70 23.45 -7.87
C SER A 126 -38.43 23.78 -8.66
N SER A 127 -37.98 25.03 -8.69
CA SER A 127 -36.68 25.39 -9.29
C SER A 127 -35.56 25.05 -8.30
N THR A 128 -35.08 23.80 -8.36
CA THR A 128 -34.16 23.19 -7.39
C THR A 128 -32.67 23.27 -7.76
N ASP A 129 -32.34 24.00 -8.83
CA ASP A 129 -30.97 24.22 -9.32
C ASP A 129 -30.05 24.79 -8.21
N PRO A 130 -28.89 24.15 -7.92
CA PRO A 130 -27.94 24.62 -6.92
C PRO A 130 -27.47 26.07 -7.10
N ALA A 131 -27.31 26.53 -8.34
CA ALA A 131 -26.79 27.86 -8.65
C ALA A 131 -27.77 28.99 -8.28
N LEU A 132 -29.07 28.69 -8.12
CA LEU A 132 -30.07 29.66 -7.65
C LEU A 132 -29.92 30.03 -6.18
N SER A 133 -29.17 29.24 -5.38
CA SER A 133 -28.80 29.61 -4.00
C SER A 133 -27.58 30.55 -3.91
N SER A 134 -27.12 31.10 -5.03
CA SER A 134 -26.00 32.05 -5.05
C SER A 134 -26.36 33.36 -4.34
N PRO A 135 -25.42 33.99 -3.59
CA PRO A 135 -25.59 35.34 -3.02
C PRO A 135 -25.92 36.43 -4.05
N GLN A 136 -25.75 36.17 -5.35
CA GLN A 136 -26.16 37.07 -6.43
C GLN A 136 -27.69 37.15 -6.64
N PHE A 137 -28.47 36.24 -6.05
CA PHE A 137 -29.93 36.20 -6.15
C PHE A 137 -30.62 36.37 -4.78
N PRO A 138 -30.34 37.45 -4.02
CA PRO A 138 -30.82 37.60 -2.65
C PRO A 138 -32.35 37.52 -2.49
N PHE A 139 -33.13 37.87 -3.52
CA PHE A 139 -34.60 37.82 -3.51
C PHE A 139 -35.18 36.48 -3.97
N PHE A 140 -34.36 35.53 -4.46
CA PHE A 140 -34.81 34.17 -4.75
C PHE A 140 -34.70 33.29 -3.49
N VAL A 141 -35.79 32.64 -3.11
CA VAL A 141 -35.87 31.75 -1.95
C VAL A 141 -36.37 30.38 -2.39
N MET A 142 -35.52 29.36 -2.22
CA MET A 142 -35.87 27.99 -2.56
C MET A 142 -36.66 27.34 -1.42
N THR A 143 -37.94 27.09 -1.65
CA THR A 143 -38.89 26.54 -0.66
C THR A 143 -39.06 25.02 -0.74
N ALA A 144 -38.24 24.34 -1.55
CA ALA A 144 -38.13 22.89 -1.62
C ALA A 144 -36.67 22.44 -1.34
N ARG A 145 -36.33 21.18 -1.65
CA ARG A 145 -34.97 20.65 -1.45
C ARG A 145 -34.06 20.98 -2.63
N ASN A 146 -32.95 21.65 -2.36
CA ASN A 146 -31.88 21.94 -3.32
C ASN A 146 -31.23 20.66 -3.85
N ASP A 147 -31.04 20.60 -5.17
CA ASP A 147 -30.49 19.41 -5.83
C ASP A 147 -29.03 19.12 -5.49
N LEU A 148 -28.29 20.06 -4.91
CA LEU A 148 -26.98 19.80 -4.30
C LEU A 148 -27.04 18.61 -3.33
N TYR A 149 -28.13 18.49 -2.57
CA TYR A 149 -28.36 17.39 -1.64
C TYR A 149 -28.83 16.11 -2.34
N GLN A 150 -29.58 16.21 -3.43
CA GLN A 150 -29.93 15.06 -4.28
C GLN A 150 -28.68 14.47 -4.93
N MET A 151 -27.79 15.30 -5.47
CA MET A 151 -26.53 14.85 -6.06
C MET A 151 -25.57 14.27 -5.02
N ALA A 152 -25.54 14.83 -3.80
CA ALA A 152 -24.83 14.24 -2.67
C ALA A 152 -25.36 12.84 -2.29
N ALA A 153 -26.69 12.64 -2.33
CA ALA A 153 -27.32 11.34 -2.11
C ALA A 153 -26.96 10.32 -3.20
N ILE A 154 -27.00 10.72 -4.49
CA ILE A 154 -26.61 9.86 -5.61
C ILE A 154 -25.14 9.46 -5.52
N ALA A 155 -24.24 10.41 -5.26
CA ALA A 155 -22.82 10.12 -5.11
C ALA A 155 -22.54 9.18 -3.92
N GLU A 156 -23.31 9.28 -2.84
CA GLU A 156 -23.21 8.39 -1.68
C GLU A 156 -23.76 6.98 -1.98
N ILE A 157 -24.81 6.85 -2.79
CA ILE A 157 -25.29 5.55 -3.32
C ILE A 157 -24.21 4.89 -4.20
N VAL A 158 -23.57 5.65 -5.08
CA VAL A 158 -22.52 5.16 -6.00
C VAL A 158 -21.32 4.61 -5.22
N ASP A 159 -20.85 5.37 -4.23
CA ASP A 159 -19.73 5.00 -3.36
C ASP A 159 -20.08 3.82 -2.43
N TYR A 160 -21.30 3.77 -1.87
CA TYR A 160 -21.79 2.66 -1.05
C TYR A 160 -21.78 1.31 -1.78
N TYR A 161 -22.15 1.30 -3.06
CA TYR A 161 -22.06 0.09 -3.89
C TYR A 161 -20.65 -0.17 -4.44
N GLY A 162 -19.69 0.72 -4.20
CA GLY A 162 -18.28 0.57 -4.58
C GLY A 162 -18.00 0.85 -6.06
N TRP A 163 -18.91 1.51 -6.78
CA TRP A 163 -18.69 1.93 -8.15
C TRP A 163 -17.89 3.24 -8.19
N LYS A 164 -17.00 3.40 -9.17
CA LYS A 164 -16.09 4.56 -9.27
C LYS A 164 -16.31 5.46 -10.48
N GLU A 165 -16.99 4.96 -11.51
CA GLU A 165 -17.28 5.71 -12.74
C GLU A 165 -18.76 5.66 -13.09
N VAL A 166 -19.35 6.82 -13.37
CA VAL A 166 -20.75 6.94 -13.81
C VAL A 166 -20.88 7.71 -15.12
N ILE A 167 -21.99 7.47 -15.80
CA ILE A 167 -22.44 8.20 -16.98
C ILE A 167 -23.55 9.16 -16.54
N ALA A 168 -23.45 10.43 -16.90
CA ALA A 168 -24.49 11.42 -16.62
C ALA A 168 -25.27 11.73 -17.90
N ILE A 169 -26.56 11.34 -17.95
CA ILE A 169 -27.52 11.72 -18.99
C ILE A 169 -28.36 12.89 -18.44
N PHE A 170 -28.38 14.03 -19.13
CA PHE A 170 -29.00 15.25 -18.60
C PHE A 170 -29.52 16.17 -19.69
N GLY A 171 -30.48 17.05 -19.33
CA GLY A 171 -30.91 18.13 -20.22
C GLY A 171 -29.85 19.22 -20.34
N ASP A 172 -29.54 19.67 -21.56
CA ASP A 172 -28.54 20.72 -21.82
C ASP A 172 -29.12 22.13 -21.63
N ASP A 173 -29.66 22.37 -20.45
CA ASP A 173 -30.06 23.66 -19.94
C ASP A 173 -29.36 23.96 -18.60
N ASP A 174 -29.65 25.11 -17.99
CA ASP A 174 -28.96 25.52 -16.77
C ASP A 174 -29.24 24.55 -15.62
N TYR A 175 -30.46 24.04 -15.52
CA TYR A 175 -30.86 23.03 -14.54
C TYR A 175 -29.99 21.77 -14.65
N GLY A 176 -29.96 21.14 -15.83
CA GLY A 176 -29.20 19.91 -16.04
C GLY A 176 -27.69 20.12 -15.95
N ARG A 177 -27.14 21.19 -16.52
CA ARG A 177 -25.70 21.49 -16.44
C ARG A 177 -25.24 21.73 -15.01
N ASN A 178 -25.96 22.54 -14.22
CA ASN A 178 -25.59 22.85 -12.84
C ASN A 178 -25.78 21.64 -11.92
N GLY A 179 -26.84 20.84 -12.13
CA GLY A 179 -27.02 19.58 -11.43
C GLY A 179 -25.89 18.57 -11.70
N ILE A 180 -25.45 18.43 -12.96
CA ILE A 180 -24.33 17.54 -13.31
C ILE A 180 -22.96 18.09 -12.88
N ALA A 181 -22.80 19.41 -12.76
CA ALA A 181 -21.63 20.00 -12.10
C ALA A 181 -21.58 19.61 -10.61
N ALA A 182 -22.68 19.83 -9.87
CA ALA A 182 -22.79 19.44 -8.46
C ALA A 182 -22.62 17.92 -8.24
N LEU A 183 -23.09 17.08 -9.17
CA LEU A 183 -22.82 15.63 -9.15
C LEU A 183 -21.34 15.31 -9.33
N GLY A 184 -20.65 16.02 -10.23
CA GLY A 184 -19.21 15.88 -10.44
C GLY A 184 -18.43 16.15 -9.16
N ASP A 185 -18.73 17.26 -8.49
CA ASP A 185 -18.08 17.65 -7.23
C ASP A 185 -18.35 16.62 -6.12
N LYS A 186 -19.61 16.16 -5.98
CA LYS A 186 -19.99 15.18 -4.95
C LYS A 186 -19.45 13.77 -5.19
N LEU A 187 -19.20 13.41 -6.44
CA LEU A 187 -18.46 12.19 -6.79
C LEU A 187 -16.96 12.35 -6.49
N ALA A 188 -16.36 13.50 -6.81
CA ALA A 188 -14.94 13.77 -6.57
C ALA A 188 -14.58 13.74 -5.07
N GLU A 189 -15.45 14.27 -4.20
CA GLU A 189 -15.36 14.14 -2.73
C GLU A 189 -15.24 12.67 -2.26
N ARG A 190 -15.70 11.70 -3.06
CA ARG A 190 -15.73 10.25 -2.78
C ARG A 190 -14.74 9.43 -3.62
N ARG A 191 -13.83 10.11 -4.34
CA ARG A 191 -12.91 9.50 -5.32
C ARG A 191 -13.65 8.70 -6.41
N CYS A 192 -14.81 9.20 -6.81
CA CYS A 192 -15.57 8.74 -7.96
C CYS A 192 -15.56 9.85 -9.02
N LYS A 193 -15.88 9.52 -10.28
CA LYS A 193 -15.93 10.51 -11.38
C LYS A 193 -17.04 10.22 -12.37
N ILE A 194 -17.41 11.25 -13.13
CA ILE A 194 -18.26 11.10 -14.32
C ILE A 194 -17.33 10.76 -15.48
N SER A 195 -17.43 9.56 -16.04
CA SER A 195 -16.57 9.13 -17.16
C SER A 195 -17.14 9.50 -18.53
N PHE A 196 -18.46 9.70 -18.63
CA PHE A 196 -19.10 10.25 -19.82
C PHE A 196 -20.25 11.20 -19.47
N LYS A 197 -20.27 12.38 -20.10
CA LYS A 197 -21.36 13.36 -20.03
C LYS A 197 -22.17 13.27 -21.33
N ALA A 198 -23.45 12.98 -21.19
CA ALA A 198 -24.39 12.70 -22.27
C ALA A 198 -25.51 13.76 -22.26
N PRO A 199 -25.25 14.98 -22.79
CA PRO A 199 -26.24 16.04 -22.89
C PRO A 199 -27.34 15.69 -23.91
N LEU A 200 -28.57 16.06 -23.59
CA LEU A 200 -29.73 16.01 -24.47
C LEU A 200 -30.34 17.40 -24.60
N THR A 201 -30.66 17.82 -25.82
CA THR A 201 -31.44 19.03 -26.09
C THR A 201 -32.77 18.99 -25.32
N PRO A 202 -33.24 20.11 -24.75
CA PRO A 202 -34.58 20.16 -24.17
C PRO A 202 -35.63 19.78 -25.23
N ALA A 203 -36.45 18.75 -24.91
CA ALA A 203 -37.38 18.10 -25.84
C ALA A 203 -36.71 17.35 -27.03
N ALA A 204 -35.54 16.74 -26.79
CA ALA A 204 -34.87 15.86 -27.74
C ALA A 204 -35.79 14.78 -28.35
N THR A 205 -35.57 14.47 -29.62
CA THR A 205 -36.38 13.46 -30.34
C THR A 205 -35.98 12.03 -29.97
N ARG A 206 -36.80 11.04 -30.34
CA ARG A 206 -36.48 9.62 -30.09
C ARG A 206 -35.19 9.20 -30.82
N GLU A 207 -34.94 9.77 -31.99
CA GLU A 207 -33.75 9.54 -32.80
C GLU A 207 -32.50 10.09 -32.09
N GLU A 208 -32.53 11.35 -31.63
CA GLU A 208 -31.43 11.97 -30.87
C GLU A 208 -31.09 11.19 -29.59
N ILE A 209 -32.12 10.73 -28.87
CA ILE A 209 -31.97 9.86 -27.69
C ILE A 209 -31.35 8.51 -28.07
N THR A 210 -31.73 7.94 -29.22
CA THR A 210 -31.19 6.65 -29.71
C THR A 210 -29.71 6.77 -30.06
N ASP A 211 -29.33 7.79 -30.82
CA ASP A 211 -27.93 8.06 -31.19
C ASP A 211 -27.04 8.31 -29.96
N LEU A 212 -27.58 8.97 -28.93
CA LEU A 212 -26.87 9.18 -27.67
C LEU A 212 -26.72 7.87 -26.89
N LEU A 213 -27.78 7.08 -26.76
CA LEU A 213 -27.74 5.83 -26.00
C LEU A 213 -26.87 4.76 -26.67
N ILE A 214 -26.75 4.73 -28.01
CA ILE A 214 -25.76 3.92 -28.72
C ILE A 214 -24.33 4.30 -28.30
N LYS A 215 -24.00 5.60 -28.27
CA LYS A 215 -22.68 6.09 -27.81
C LYS A 215 -22.42 5.71 -26.35
N VAL A 216 -23.43 5.83 -25.49
CA VAL A 216 -23.38 5.44 -24.08
C VAL A 216 -23.11 3.93 -23.92
N ALA A 217 -23.78 3.07 -24.69
CA ALA A 217 -23.58 1.62 -24.65
C ALA A 217 -22.15 1.19 -25.02
N LEU A 218 -21.47 1.95 -25.88
CA LEU A 218 -20.07 1.73 -26.28
C LEU A 218 -19.03 2.19 -25.24
N THR A 219 -19.44 2.81 -24.13
CA THR A 219 -18.54 3.15 -23.01
C THR A 219 -18.37 1.98 -22.03
N GLU A 220 -17.41 2.06 -21.11
CA GLU A 220 -17.13 0.99 -20.14
C GLU A 220 -18.10 0.98 -18.94
N SER A 221 -18.51 2.14 -18.44
CA SER A 221 -19.40 2.21 -17.28
C SER A 221 -20.80 1.69 -17.61
N ARG A 222 -21.45 1.11 -16.60
CA ARG A 222 -22.83 0.63 -16.62
C ARG A 222 -23.67 1.26 -15.51
N ILE A 223 -23.18 2.34 -14.89
CA ILE A 223 -23.90 3.14 -13.89
C ILE A 223 -24.36 4.44 -14.55
N LEU A 224 -25.66 4.60 -14.76
CA LEU A 224 -26.24 5.73 -15.47
C LEU A 224 -27.07 6.58 -14.52
N VAL A 225 -26.72 7.86 -14.41
CA VAL A 225 -27.47 8.88 -13.67
C VAL A 225 -28.28 9.71 -14.66
N VAL A 226 -29.60 9.73 -14.51
CA VAL A 226 -30.53 10.41 -15.43
C VAL A 226 -31.16 11.62 -14.74
N HIS A 227 -30.65 12.80 -15.09
CA HIS A 227 -31.06 14.09 -14.55
C HIS A 227 -31.78 14.93 -15.61
N THR A 228 -33.08 14.67 -15.75
CA THR A 228 -33.91 15.16 -16.86
C THR A 228 -35.28 15.62 -16.36
N PHE A 229 -36.16 16.06 -17.26
CA PHE A 229 -37.54 16.42 -16.94
C PHE A 229 -38.50 15.24 -17.16
N SER A 230 -39.64 15.24 -16.45
CA SER A 230 -40.66 14.19 -16.53
C SER A 230 -41.34 14.08 -17.90
N SER A 231 -41.25 15.09 -18.75
CA SER A 231 -41.88 15.12 -20.08
C SER A 231 -41.20 14.21 -21.12
N TRP A 232 -39.89 14.01 -21.03
CA TRP A 232 -39.12 13.20 -21.98
C TRP A 232 -38.20 12.16 -21.32
N GLY A 233 -37.99 12.21 -20.01
CA GLY A 233 -37.30 11.17 -19.24
C GLY A 233 -37.80 9.74 -19.49
N PRO A 234 -39.12 9.47 -19.59
CA PRO A 234 -39.63 8.13 -19.94
C PRO A 234 -39.22 7.64 -21.34
N VAL A 235 -38.99 8.55 -22.30
CA VAL A 235 -38.55 8.19 -23.66
C VAL A 235 -37.14 7.61 -23.63
N VAL A 236 -36.26 8.12 -22.76
CA VAL A 236 -34.91 7.58 -22.53
C VAL A 236 -34.99 6.11 -22.11
N PHE A 237 -35.91 5.76 -21.21
CA PHE A 237 -36.10 4.38 -20.77
C PHE A 237 -36.72 3.47 -21.84
N SER A 238 -37.71 3.95 -22.60
CA SER A 238 -38.28 3.22 -23.73
C SER A 238 -37.24 2.93 -24.84
N VAL A 239 -36.29 3.83 -25.06
CA VAL A 239 -35.16 3.58 -25.98
C VAL A 239 -34.11 2.67 -25.34
N ALA A 240 -33.82 2.82 -24.05
CA ALA A 240 -32.91 1.93 -23.33
C ALA A 240 -33.41 0.47 -23.31
N GLN A 241 -34.71 0.25 -23.10
CA GLN A 241 -35.35 -1.07 -23.21
C GLN A 241 -35.21 -1.64 -24.62
N TYR A 242 -35.50 -0.84 -25.65
CA TYR A 242 -35.35 -1.23 -27.06
C TYR A 242 -33.90 -1.60 -27.43
N LEU A 243 -32.90 -0.91 -26.86
CA LEU A 243 -31.47 -1.20 -27.03
C LEU A 243 -30.94 -2.29 -26.07
N GLY A 244 -31.79 -2.95 -25.27
CA GLY A 244 -31.38 -3.99 -24.31
C GLY A 244 -30.62 -3.48 -23.08
N MET A 245 -30.50 -2.16 -22.88
CA MET A 245 -29.77 -1.51 -21.78
C MET A 245 -30.51 -1.57 -20.43
N MET A 246 -31.66 -2.24 -20.38
CA MET A 246 -32.39 -2.59 -19.17
C MET A 246 -32.15 -4.06 -18.73
N GLY A 247 -31.19 -4.74 -19.37
CA GLY A 247 -30.76 -6.09 -19.00
C GLY A 247 -29.84 -6.14 -17.77
N PRO A 248 -29.45 -7.36 -17.33
CA PRO A 248 -28.53 -7.55 -16.22
C PRO A 248 -27.20 -6.81 -16.41
N GLY A 249 -26.68 -6.23 -15.33
CA GLY A 249 -25.39 -5.52 -15.33
C GLY A 249 -25.50 -4.00 -15.46
N TYR A 250 -26.60 -3.48 -16.01
CA TYR A 250 -26.92 -2.06 -16.01
C TYR A 250 -27.49 -1.59 -14.66
N VAL A 251 -27.21 -0.34 -14.30
CA VAL A 251 -27.78 0.35 -13.14
C VAL A 251 -28.25 1.72 -13.59
N TRP A 252 -29.52 2.03 -13.31
CA TRP A 252 -30.13 3.31 -13.63
C TRP A 252 -30.56 4.03 -12.35
N ILE A 253 -30.06 5.24 -12.16
CA ILE A 253 -30.39 6.12 -11.03
C ILE A 253 -30.98 7.40 -11.59
N THR A 254 -32.27 7.64 -11.34
CA THR A 254 -32.95 8.87 -11.72
C THR A 254 -32.94 9.87 -10.57
N THR A 255 -32.94 11.16 -10.92
CA THR A 255 -33.38 12.18 -9.96
C THR A 255 -34.91 12.10 -9.75
N ASN A 256 -35.42 12.88 -8.80
CA ASN A 256 -36.80 12.86 -8.31
C ASN A 256 -37.90 13.20 -9.33
N TRP A 257 -37.57 13.46 -10.60
CA TRP A 257 -38.58 13.56 -11.65
C TRP A 257 -39.36 12.25 -11.82
N LEU A 258 -38.71 11.09 -11.66
CA LEU A 258 -39.37 9.78 -11.87
C LEU A 258 -40.31 9.46 -10.70
N SER A 259 -39.90 9.69 -9.45
CA SER A 259 -40.81 9.57 -8.30
C SER A 259 -41.98 10.56 -8.40
N THR A 260 -41.74 11.80 -8.84
CA THR A 260 -42.79 12.80 -9.08
C THR A 260 -43.81 12.33 -10.13
N LEU A 261 -43.33 11.72 -11.23
CA LEU A 261 -44.17 11.13 -12.27
C LEU A 261 -45.01 9.98 -11.72
N LEU A 262 -44.39 9.03 -11.00
CA LEU A 262 -45.05 7.88 -10.39
C LEU A 262 -46.08 8.26 -9.32
N GLU A 263 -45.88 9.36 -8.59
CA GLU A 263 -46.83 9.89 -7.60
C GLU A 263 -48.00 10.66 -8.24
N THR A 264 -47.80 11.25 -9.42
CA THR A 264 -48.80 12.12 -10.05
C THR A 264 -49.69 11.36 -11.04
N ASP A 265 -49.09 10.52 -11.87
CA ASP A 265 -49.68 9.89 -13.05
C ASP A 265 -49.88 8.38 -12.85
N SER A 266 -50.49 8.01 -11.72
CA SER A 266 -50.73 6.61 -11.33
C SER A 266 -52.18 6.17 -11.63
N PRO A 267 -52.42 5.02 -12.30
CA PRO A 267 -51.42 4.16 -12.93
C PRO A 267 -50.85 4.79 -14.21
N LEU A 268 -49.57 4.52 -14.49
CA LEU A 268 -48.92 4.93 -15.73
C LEU A 268 -49.54 4.23 -16.96
N PRO A 269 -49.33 4.76 -18.18
CA PRO A 269 -49.68 4.06 -19.41
C PRO A 269 -49.10 2.65 -19.47
N ALA A 270 -49.82 1.72 -20.09
CA ALA A 270 -49.39 0.34 -20.23
C ALA A 270 -48.04 0.23 -20.95
N GLY A 271 -47.15 -0.63 -20.46
CA GLY A 271 -45.78 -0.78 -20.97
C GLY A 271 -44.75 0.16 -20.34
N THR A 272 -45.13 1.38 -19.94
CA THR A 272 -44.17 2.36 -19.37
C THR A 272 -43.53 1.88 -18.05
N LEU A 273 -44.26 1.07 -17.27
CA LEU A 273 -43.73 0.44 -16.05
C LEU A 273 -42.71 -0.67 -16.35
N ASP A 274 -42.83 -1.36 -17.49
CA ASP A 274 -41.92 -2.43 -17.88
C ASP A 274 -40.56 -1.86 -18.32
N ASP A 275 -40.57 -0.72 -19.01
CA ASP A 275 -39.37 0.03 -19.45
C ASP A 275 -38.50 0.56 -18.29
N ILE A 276 -39.02 0.61 -17.05
CA ILE A 276 -38.34 1.19 -15.87
C ILE A 276 -38.12 0.19 -14.72
N GLN A 277 -38.20 -1.12 -14.99
CA GLN A 277 -37.99 -2.15 -13.97
C GLN A 277 -36.55 -2.13 -13.41
N GLY A 278 -36.44 -2.15 -12.07
CA GLY A 278 -35.16 -2.14 -11.37
C GLY A 278 -34.48 -0.77 -11.28
N VAL A 279 -35.09 0.30 -11.83
CA VAL A 279 -34.57 1.67 -11.71
C VAL A 279 -34.59 2.13 -10.24
N LEU A 280 -33.55 2.87 -9.85
CA LEU A 280 -33.53 3.63 -8.61
C LEU A 280 -34.00 5.07 -8.86
N THR A 281 -34.75 5.63 -7.93
CA THR A 281 -35.15 7.04 -7.92
C THR A 281 -35.12 7.60 -6.50
N LEU A 282 -34.99 8.91 -6.38
CA LEU A 282 -35.07 9.62 -5.11
C LEU A 282 -36.42 10.31 -4.98
N ARG A 283 -36.92 10.50 -3.76
CA ARG A 283 -38.06 11.38 -3.48
C ARG A 283 -37.71 12.27 -2.29
N MET A 284 -38.04 13.56 -2.35
CA MET A 284 -37.78 14.47 -1.23
C MET A 284 -38.49 13.96 0.02
N TYR A 285 -37.76 13.83 1.13
CA TYR A 285 -38.35 13.24 2.34
C TYR A 285 -39.30 14.23 3.03
N THR A 286 -40.52 13.77 3.28
CA THR A 286 -41.54 14.48 4.07
C THR A 286 -42.08 13.52 5.14
N PRO A 287 -41.93 13.82 6.45
CA PRO A 287 -42.37 12.94 7.54
C PRO A 287 -43.87 12.59 7.46
N ASP A 288 -44.26 11.44 8.01
CA ASP A 288 -45.69 11.09 8.14
C ASP A 288 -46.33 11.83 9.33
N SER A 289 -46.77 13.07 9.09
CA SER A 289 -47.43 13.92 10.07
C SER A 289 -48.96 13.85 9.98
N GLU A 290 -49.65 14.19 11.07
CA GLU A 290 -51.12 14.28 11.05
C GLU A 290 -51.62 15.33 10.05
N LEU A 291 -50.91 16.47 9.92
CA LEU A 291 -51.19 17.51 8.91
C LEU A 291 -51.12 16.94 7.49
N LYS A 292 -50.05 16.20 7.18
CA LYS A 292 -49.88 15.52 5.89
C LYS A 292 -51.02 14.54 5.63
N ARG A 293 -51.35 13.68 6.59
CA ARG A 293 -52.45 12.69 6.43
C ARG A 293 -53.81 13.37 6.23
N LYS A 294 -54.11 14.46 6.95
CA LYS A 294 -55.33 15.25 6.74
C LYS A 294 -55.37 15.85 5.33
N PHE A 295 -54.30 16.50 4.89
CA PHE A 295 -54.23 17.10 3.55
C PHE A 295 -54.37 16.05 2.43
N VAL A 296 -53.63 14.94 2.54
CA VAL A 296 -53.72 13.78 1.62
C VAL A 296 -55.15 13.22 1.58
N SER A 297 -55.83 13.09 2.72
CA SER A 297 -57.20 12.56 2.77
C SER A 297 -58.24 13.44 2.07
N ARG A 298 -58.02 14.77 2.03
CA ARG A 298 -58.89 15.75 1.35
C ARG A 298 -58.55 15.91 -0.13
N TRP A 299 -57.39 15.40 -0.58
CA TRP A 299 -56.88 15.60 -1.95
C TRP A 299 -57.83 15.06 -3.03
N SER A 300 -58.46 13.91 -2.81
CA SER A 300 -59.45 13.34 -3.73
C SER A 300 -60.65 14.28 -3.92
N THR A 301 -61.13 14.92 -2.85
CA THR A 301 -62.22 15.91 -2.92
C THR A 301 -61.79 17.16 -3.68
N LEU A 302 -60.56 17.66 -3.44
CA LEU A 302 -60.01 18.83 -4.14
C LEU A 302 -59.82 18.61 -5.65
N THR A 303 -59.65 17.36 -6.08
CA THR A 303 -59.43 16.98 -7.49
C THR A 303 -60.66 16.42 -8.20
N SER A 304 -61.74 16.11 -7.47
CA SER A 304 -62.97 15.49 -8.01
C SER A 304 -63.70 16.34 -9.07
N GLY A 305 -63.53 17.66 -9.04
CA GLY A 305 -64.14 18.57 -10.02
C GLY A 305 -63.27 18.88 -11.24
N THR A 306 -62.02 18.40 -11.30
CA THR A 306 -61.02 18.82 -12.31
C THR A 306 -61.10 17.98 -13.58
N THR A 307 -62.25 18.01 -14.26
CA THR A 307 -62.55 17.22 -15.49
C THR A 307 -61.69 17.57 -16.72
N ALA A 308 -60.78 18.54 -16.62
CA ALA A 308 -59.98 19.07 -17.73
C ALA A 308 -58.80 18.19 -18.18
N TYR A 309 -58.43 17.13 -17.44
CA TYR A 309 -57.19 16.37 -17.67
C TYR A 309 -57.35 14.84 -17.81
N GLY A 310 -58.56 14.36 -18.12
CA GLY A 310 -58.83 12.95 -18.41
C GLY A 310 -59.56 12.20 -17.28
N SER A 311 -59.80 10.90 -17.48
CA SER A 311 -60.71 10.08 -16.67
C SER A 311 -60.15 9.57 -15.33
N ASN A 312 -58.86 9.81 -15.04
CA ASN A 312 -58.19 9.27 -13.85
C ASN A 312 -57.93 10.38 -12.81
N PRO A 313 -58.13 10.11 -11.51
CA PRO A 313 -57.86 11.09 -10.45
C PRO A 313 -56.37 11.43 -10.37
N MET A 314 -56.05 12.72 -10.29
CA MET A 314 -54.68 13.23 -10.23
C MET A 314 -54.03 12.91 -8.88
N GLY A 315 -52.88 12.24 -8.89
CA GLY A 315 -52.12 11.93 -7.67
C GLY A 315 -51.43 13.16 -7.05
N LEU A 316 -51.14 13.08 -5.74
CA LEU A 316 -50.46 14.13 -4.99
C LEU A 316 -48.96 13.83 -4.88
N SER A 317 -48.15 14.50 -5.70
CA SER A 317 -46.70 14.42 -5.61
C SER A 317 -46.13 15.31 -4.51
N THR A 318 -44.89 14.99 -4.12
CA THR A 318 -44.18 15.73 -3.07
C THR A 318 -44.00 17.23 -3.38
N TYR A 319 -43.92 17.63 -4.66
CA TYR A 319 -43.91 19.04 -5.05
C TYR A 319 -45.24 19.76 -4.72
N GLY A 320 -46.38 19.07 -4.74
CA GLY A 320 -47.66 19.62 -4.28
C GLY A 320 -47.67 19.94 -2.79
N LEU A 321 -47.04 19.09 -1.96
CA LEU A 321 -46.86 19.35 -0.53
C LEU A 321 -46.00 20.59 -0.28
N TYR A 322 -44.90 20.74 -1.03
CA TYR A 322 -44.07 21.94 -0.95
C TYR A 322 -44.83 23.19 -1.43
N ALA A 323 -45.52 23.13 -2.56
CA ALA A 323 -46.30 24.27 -3.08
C ALA A 323 -47.39 24.75 -2.10
N TYR A 324 -48.04 23.82 -1.37
CA TYR A 324 -48.97 24.15 -0.28
C TYR A 324 -48.26 24.86 0.88
N ASP A 325 -47.16 24.29 1.39
CA ASP A 325 -46.39 24.89 2.48
C ASP A 325 -45.73 26.23 2.10
N THR A 326 -45.38 26.47 0.83
CA THR A 326 -44.83 27.75 0.35
C THR A 326 -45.81 28.91 0.54
N VAL A 327 -47.11 28.68 0.33
CA VAL A 327 -48.15 29.70 0.56
C VAL A 327 -48.33 29.97 2.06
N TRP A 328 -48.33 28.92 2.89
CA TRP A 328 -48.38 29.06 4.35
C TRP A 328 -47.15 29.80 4.90
N LEU A 329 -45.96 29.48 4.40
CA LEU A 329 -44.70 30.17 4.73
C LEU A 329 -44.81 31.66 4.41
N LEU A 330 -45.28 31.99 3.21
CA LEU A 330 -45.49 33.36 2.77
C LEU A 330 -46.55 34.09 3.63
N ALA A 331 -47.65 33.42 4.00
CA ALA A 331 -48.67 33.98 4.89
C ALA A 331 -48.12 34.33 6.28
N HIS A 332 -47.32 33.43 6.89
CA HIS A 332 -46.63 33.70 8.15
C HIS A 332 -45.64 34.86 8.03
N ALA A 333 -44.87 34.94 6.93
CA ALA A 333 -43.92 36.01 6.69
C ALA A 333 -44.60 37.38 6.47
N ILE A 334 -45.72 37.42 5.75
CA ILE A 334 -46.54 38.62 5.56
C ILE A 334 -47.18 39.06 6.88
N ASN A 335 -47.64 38.11 7.72
CA ASN A 335 -48.14 38.46 9.05
C ASN A 335 -47.05 39.11 9.92
N ALA A 336 -45.85 38.51 9.96
CA ALA A 336 -44.70 39.07 10.68
C ALA A 336 -44.26 40.44 10.13
N PHE A 337 -44.33 40.64 8.82
CA PHE A 337 -44.10 41.94 8.17
C PHE A 337 -45.06 43.02 8.68
N PHE A 338 -46.36 42.72 8.79
CA PHE A 338 -47.33 43.66 9.36
C PHE A 338 -47.16 43.87 10.87
N ASP A 339 -46.83 42.83 11.64
CA ASP A 339 -46.58 42.95 13.09
C ASP A 339 -45.34 43.82 13.41
N GLN A 340 -44.39 43.92 12.48
CA GLN A 340 -43.24 44.82 12.55
C GLN A 340 -43.52 46.24 12.03
N GLY A 341 -44.78 46.56 11.68
CA GLY A 341 -45.17 47.86 11.14
C GLY A 341 -44.86 48.05 9.64
N GLY A 342 -44.57 46.97 8.91
CA GLY A 342 -44.36 47.00 7.47
C GLY A 342 -45.60 47.48 6.72
N ASN A 343 -45.41 48.42 5.78
CA ASN A 343 -46.48 48.97 4.95
C ASN A 343 -46.28 48.55 3.49
N ILE A 344 -47.38 48.21 2.79
CA ILE A 344 -47.32 47.91 1.36
C ILE A 344 -47.29 49.23 0.60
N SER A 345 -46.16 49.50 -0.04
CA SER A 345 -45.98 50.64 -0.93
C SER A 345 -44.96 50.30 -2.03
N PHE A 346 -45.14 50.94 -3.18
CA PHE A 346 -44.33 50.74 -4.37
C PHE A 346 -43.75 52.08 -4.83
N SER A 347 -42.59 52.07 -5.47
CA SER A 347 -41.96 53.26 -6.04
C SER A 347 -41.43 52.99 -7.44
N ASN A 348 -41.67 53.91 -8.37
CA ASN A 348 -41.11 53.86 -9.72
C ASN A 348 -39.58 53.98 -9.69
N ASP A 349 -38.89 53.18 -10.50
CA ASP A 349 -37.45 53.36 -10.72
C ASP A 349 -37.20 54.48 -11.75
N SER A 350 -36.48 55.52 -11.34
CA SER A 350 -36.11 56.63 -12.23
C SER A 350 -35.27 56.21 -13.43
N ARG A 351 -34.56 55.07 -13.37
CA ARG A 351 -33.81 54.49 -14.49
C ARG A 351 -34.75 53.93 -15.58
N LEU A 352 -35.90 53.40 -15.18
CA LEU A 352 -36.90 52.85 -16.11
C LEU A 352 -37.75 53.93 -16.79
N ALA A 353 -37.82 55.14 -16.20
CA ALA A 353 -38.50 56.28 -16.82
C ALA A 353 -37.93 56.69 -18.19
N ALA A 354 -36.69 56.30 -18.52
CA ALA A 354 -36.10 56.49 -19.84
C ALA A 354 -36.65 55.55 -20.93
N LEU A 355 -37.36 54.48 -20.56
CA LEU A 355 -37.98 53.51 -21.47
C LEU A 355 -39.47 53.80 -21.75
N ARG A 356 -39.96 54.93 -21.22
CA ARG A 356 -41.37 55.34 -21.25
C ARG A 356 -41.89 55.49 -22.68
N GLY A 357 -42.99 54.79 -22.97
CA GLY A 357 -43.61 54.76 -24.30
C GLY A 357 -43.09 53.67 -25.25
N GLY A 358 -42.18 52.80 -24.79
CA GLY A 358 -41.83 51.57 -25.49
C GLY A 358 -42.98 50.54 -25.50
N SER A 359 -42.98 49.64 -26.48
CA SER A 359 -44.04 48.63 -26.70
C SER A 359 -44.16 47.54 -25.60
N LEU A 360 -43.26 47.54 -24.62
CA LEU A 360 -43.19 46.54 -23.54
C LEU A 360 -43.57 47.11 -22.15
N HIS A 361 -44.02 48.37 -22.05
CA HIS A 361 -44.51 48.99 -20.80
C HIS A 361 -43.57 48.86 -19.58
N LEU A 362 -42.25 48.74 -19.80
CA LEU A 362 -41.26 48.52 -18.73
C LEU A 362 -41.16 49.69 -17.73
N ASP A 363 -41.71 50.85 -18.06
CA ASP A 363 -41.87 52.00 -17.17
C ASP A 363 -42.97 51.83 -16.10
N ALA A 364 -43.79 50.78 -16.21
CA ALA A 364 -44.80 50.39 -15.21
C ALA A 364 -44.27 49.45 -14.12
N LEU A 365 -43.05 48.93 -14.25
CA LEU A 365 -42.41 48.09 -13.24
C LEU A 365 -42.04 48.92 -12.00
N ASN A 366 -42.46 48.48 -10.82
CA ASN A 366 -42.25 49.21 -9.57
C ASN A 366 -41.41 48.42 -8.56
N ILE A 367 -40.59 49.13 -7.81
CA ILE A 367 -39.82 48.59 -6.69
C ILE A 367 -40.77 48.44 -5.49
N PHE A 368 -40.80 47.26 -4.87
CA PHE A 368 -41.53 47.04 -3.63
C PHE A 368 -40.71 47.52 -2.43
N ASN A 369 -41.08 48.66 -1.83
CA ASN A 369 -40.32 49.30 -0.74
C ASN A 369 -40.18 48.41 0.50
N GLY A 370 -41.16 47.55 0.75
CA GLY A 370 -41.15 46.58 1.86
C GLY A 370 -40.33 45.31 1.59
N GLY A 371 -39.79 45.16 0.37
CA GLY A 371 -39.21 43.92 -0.15
C GLY A 371 -38.12 43.32 0.73
N ASN A 372 -37.15 44.14 1.15
CA ASN A 372 -36.07 43.68 2.02
C ASN A 372 -36.56 43.18 3.39
N LEU A 373 -37.59 43.81 3.97
CA LEU A 373 -38.16 43.38 5.25
C LEU A 373 -38.97 42.09 5.09
N LEU A 374 -39.80 41.99 4.03
CA LEU A 374 -40.54 40.77 3.74
C LEU A 374 -39.59 39.58 3.48
N ARG A 375 -38.52 39.80 2.71
CA ARG A 375 -37.44 38.82 2.45
C ARG A 375 -36.77 38.33 3.73
N GLN A 376 -36.47 39.22 4.67
CA GLN A 376 -35.94 38.84 5.99
C GLN A 376 -36.95 37.99 6.78
N ASN A 377 -38.22 38.40 6.80
CA ASN A 377 -39.28 37.65 7.49
C ASN A 377 -39.52 36.26 6.87
N ILE A 378 -39.45 36.12 5.54
CA ILE A 378 -39.50 34.83 4.83
C ILE A 378 -38.39 33.90 5.35
N LEU A 379 -37.15 34.38 5.41
CA LEU A 379 -36.00 33.57 5.87
C LEU A 379 -36.05 33.24 7.37
N GLN A 380 -36.79 34.03 8.17
CA GLN A 380 -36.98 33.82 9.61
C GLN A 380 -38.16 32.91 9.96
N VAL A 381 -39.01 32.50 9.01
CA VAL A 381 -40.17 31.62 9.28
C VAL A 381 -39.73 30.30 9.93
N ASN A 382 -40.44 29.91 10.97
CA ASN A 382 -40.19 28.72 11.79
C ASN A 382 -41.48 27.95 12.07
N MET A 383 -42.15 27.48 11.01
CA MET A 383 -43.46 26.81 11.09
C MET A 383 -43.35 25.28 11.03
N THR A 384 -44.48 24.58 11.15
CA THR A 384 -44.59 23.13 10.93
C THR A 384 -45.75 22.90 9.96
N GLY A 385 -45.44 22.49 8.73
CA GLY A 385 -46.42 22.31 7.65
C GLY A 385 -46.62 20.83 7.27
N VAL A 386 -47.23 20.58 6.10
CA VAL A 386 -47.45 19.22 5.58
C VAL A 386 -46.16 18.52 5.16
N THR A 387 -45.09 19.28 4.88
CA THR A 387 -43.74 18.76 4.58
C THR A 387 -42.90 18.51 5.84
N GLY A 388 -43.39 18.87 7.03
CA GLY A 388 -42.70 18.76 8.30
C GLY A 388 -42.21 20.11 8.84
N LYS A 389 -41.01 20.15 9.43
CA LYS A 389 -40.48 21.39 10.03
C LYS A 389 -39.87 22.29 8.96
N VAL A 390 -40.47 23.47 8.76
CA VAL A 390 -40.04 24.45 7.76
C VAL A 390 -39.28 25.57 8.47
N LYS A 391 -37.99 25.65 8.16
CA LYS A 391 -37.04 26.67 8.64
C LYS A 391 -35.84 26.72 7.69
N PHE A 392 -35.26 27.90 7.48
CA PHE A 392 -34.05 28.07 6.69
C PHE A 392 -32.78 27.98 7.54
N ASN A 393 -31.69 27.54 6.92
CA ASN A 393 -30.33 27.63 7.45
C ASN A 393 -29.69 28.98 7.04
N PRO A 394 -28.48 29.33 7.51
CA PRO A 394 -27.79 30.56 7.13
C PRO A 394 -27.54 30.71 5.61
N ASP A 395 -27.47 29.59 4.88
CA ASP A 395 -27.26 29.55 3.43
C ASP A 395 -28.58 29.69 2.63
N GLY A 396 -29.69 30.06 3.27
CA GLY A 396 -31.00 30.24 2.62
C GLY A 396 -31.70 28.94 2.17
N ASN A 397 -31.22 27.77 2.62
CA ASN A 397 -31.75 26.46 2.27
C ASN A 397 -32.57 25.85 3.42
N LEU A 398 -33.58 25.02 3.11
CA LEU A 398 -34.38 24.35 4.15
C LEU A 398 -33.54 23.37 5.01
N ILE A 399 -33.66 23.47 6.34
CA ILE A 399 -32.95 22.60 7.28
C ILE A 399 -33.28 21.12 7.09
N HIS A 400 -32.37 20.25 7.52
CA HIS A 400 -32.55 18.79 7.49
C HIS A 400 -32.90 18.23 6.09
N PRO A 401 -32.07 18.47 5.06
CA PRO A 401 -32.27 17.88 3.74
C PRO A 401 -32.15 16.35 3.80
N ALA A 402 -33.17 15.68 3.29
CA ALA A 402 -33.28 14.23 3.28
C ALA A 402 -34.11 13.75 2.08
N TYR A 403 -33.86 12.52 1.65
CA TYR A 403 -34.54 11.86 0.54
C TYR A 403 -34.90 10.42 0.91
N ASP A 404 -36.07 9.96 0.47
CA ASP A 404 -36.35 8.54 0.28
C ASP A 404 -35.52 8.02 -0.89
N ILE A 405 -34.96 6.81 -0.75
CA ILE A 405 -34.39 6.06 -1.87
C ILE A 405 -35.35 4.94 -2.23
N ILE A 406 -35.75 4.90 -3.50
CA ILE A 406 -36.84 4.09 -4.01
C ILE A 406 -36.34 3.23 -5.17
N ASN A 407 -36.78 1.98 -5.21
CA ASN A 407 -36.54 1.02 -6.28
C ASN A 407 -37.88 0.67 -6.94
N VAL A 408 -37.97 0.79 -8.26
CA VAL A 408 -39.17 0.47 -9.04
C VAL A 408 -39.19 -1.03 -9.32
N ILE A 409 -40.26 -1.72 -8.89
CA ILE A 409 -40.38 -3.19 -9.00
C ILE A 409 -41.84 -3.58 -9.24
N GLY A 410 -42.09 -4.36 -10.29
CA GLY A 410 -43.43 -4.76 -10.71
C GLY A 410 -44.31 -3.55 -10.96
N ASN A 411 -45.54 -3.59 -10.45
CA ASN A 411 -46.54 -2.53 -10.64
C ASN A 411 -46.39 -1.36 -9.65
N GLY A 412 -45.24 -1.19 -8.98
CA GLY A 412 -45.12 -0.21 -7.91
C GLY A 412 -43.69 0.14 -7.49
N ILE A 413 -43.61 0.80 -6.33
CA ILE A 413 -42.38 1.35 -5.77
C ILE A 413 -42.08 0.77 -4.39
N ARG A 414 -40.81 0.45 -4.14
CA ARG A 414 -40.30 -0.01 -2.84
C ARG A 414 -39.27 0.99 -2.31
N ARG A 415 -39.54 1.60 -1.15
CA ARG A 415 -38.51 2.34 -0.41
C ARG A 415 -37.44 1.34 0.09
N ILE A 416 -36.19 1.55 -0.28
CA ILE A 416 -35.04 0.74 0.18
C ILE A 416 -34.27 1.40 1.32
N GLY A 417 -34.51 2.68 1.57
CA GLY A 417 -33.95 3.41 2.70
C GLY A 417 -34.17 4.92 2.55
N TYR A 418 -33.37 5.66 3.28
CA TYR A 418 -33.33 7.11 3.34
C TYR A 418 -31.89 7.56 3.15
N TRP A 419 -31.71 8.77 2.66
CA TRP A 419 -30.48 9.54 2.80
C TRP A 419 -30.77 10.83 3.55
N SER A 420 -29.85 11.29 4.40
CA SER A 420 -29.87 12.66 4.89
C SER A 420 -28.46 13.21 5.03
N ASN A 421 -28.29 14.53 4.95
CA ASN A 421 -26.97 15.15 5.17
C ASN A 421 -26.46 14.98 6.63
N TYR A 422 -27.30 14.49 7.54
CA TYR A 422 -26.97 14.24 8.94
C TYR A 422 -26.41 12.82 9.19
N SER A 423 -27.04 11.81 8.58
CA SER A 423 -26.77 10.39 8.81
C SER A 423 -26.06 9.67 7.66
N GLY A 424 -26.13 10.23 6.45
CA GLY A 424 -25.94 9.45 5.23
C GLY A 424 -27.10 8.50 4.96
N LEU A 425 -26.79 7.38 4.31
CA LEU A 425 -27.68 6.27 3.98
C LEU A 425 -28.13 5.48 5.21
N SER A 426 -29.44 5.34 5.40
CA SER A 426 -30.03 4.65 6.56
C SER A 426 -31.32 3.93 6.20
N VAL A 427 -31.64 2.85 6.91
CA VAL A 427 -32.97 2.21 6.90
C VAL A 427 -33.92 2.80 7.95
N VAL A 428 -33.42 3.67 8.83
CA VAL A 428 -34.18 4.34 9.89
C VAL A 428 -34.59 5.75 9.43
N PRO A 429 -35.84 6.19 9.65
CA PRO A 429 -36.31 7.53 9.27
C PRO A 429 -35.43 8.67 9.84
N PRO A 430 -35.14 9.73 9.06
CA PRO A 430 -34.22 10.80 9.47
C PRO A 430 -34.57 11.48 10.80
N GLU A 431 -35.85 11.71 11.10
CA GLU A 431 -36.30 12.37 12.33
C GLU A 431 -35.93 11.61 13.61
N THR A 432 -35.83 10.28 13.54
CA THR A 432 -35.37 9.46 14.67
C THR A 432 -33.87 9.70 14.93
N LEU A 433 -33.10 9.98 13.89
CA LEU A 433 -31.64 10.13 13.95
C LEU A 433 -31.22 11.53 14.38
N TYR A 434 -32.01 12.58 14.11
CA TYR A 434 -31.72 13.95 14.56
C TYR A 434 -31.73 14.12 16.09
N SER A 435 -32.24 13.13 16.84
CA SER A 435 -32.19 13.08 18.31
C SER A 435 -30.83 12.62 18.88
N ARG A 436 -29.92 12.14 18.03
CA ARG A 436 -28.62 11.54 18.40
C ARG A 436 -27.49 12.28 17.67
N PRO A 437 -26.23 12.23 18.16
CA PRO A 437 -25.10 12.81 17.42
C PRO A 437 -24.98 12.26 15.98
N PRO A 438 -24.51 13.08 15.01
CA PRO A 438 -24.41 12.66 13.63
C PRO A 438 -23.36 11.57 13.46
N ASN A 439 -23.71 10.47 12.78
CA ASN A 439 -22.80 9.36 12.50
C ASN A 439 -22.87 8.98 11.02
N ARG A 440 -21.83 9.36 10.27
CA ARG A 440 -21.65 9.04 8.84
C ARG A 440 -20.51 8.05 8.60
N SER A 441 -20.20 7.18 9.58
CA SER A 441 -19.22 6.11 9.40
C SER A 441 -19.67 5.15 8.29
N SER A 442 -18.73 4.50 7.59
CA SER A 442 -19.05 3.45 6.61
C SER A 442 -19.85 2.30 7.23
N SER A 443 -19.55 1.95 8.49
CA SER A 443 -20.25 0.89 9.23
C SER A 443 -21.72 1.20 9.56
N SER A 444 -22.11 2.48 9.60
CA SER A 444 -23.50 2.90 9.84
C SER A 444 -24.31 3.12 8.56
N GLN A 445 -23.67 3.10 7.38
CA GLN A 445 -24.36 3.23 6.10
C GLN A 445 -25.12 1.94 5.80
N LYS A 446 -26.44 2.02 5.56
CA LYS A 446 -27.24 0.83 5.30
C LYS A 446 -28.47 1.12 4.43
N LEU A 447 -28.67 0.27 3.42
CA LEU A 447 -29.88 0.17 2.62
C LEU A 447 -30.43 -1.27 2.67
N HIS A 448 -31.72 -1.44 2.36
CA HIS A 448 -32.30 -2.74 2.03
C HIS A 448 -31.86 -3.21 0.64
N GLY A 449 -31.96 -4.52 0.40
CA GLY A 449 -31.61 -5.13 -0.89
C GLY A 449 -32.43 -4.58 -2.05
N VAL A 450 -31.74 -4.36 -3.17
CA VAL A 450 -32.26 -3.80 -4.42
C VAL A 450 -32.49 -4.92 -5.43
N ILE A 451 -33.56 -4.81 -6.22
CA ILE A 451 -33.72 -5.57 -7.46
C ILE A 451 -33.29 -4.66 -8.61
N TRP A 452 -32.28 -5.10 -9.34
CA TRP A 452 -31.66 -4.38 -10.44
C TRP A 452 -32.34 -4.73 -11.77
N PRO A 453 -32.10 -3.94 -12.84
CA PRO A 453 -32.51 -4.29 -14.21
C PRO A 453 -32.11 -5.72 -14.58
N GLY A 454 -32.94 -6.39 -15.38
CA GLY A 454 -32.84 -7.84 -15.62
C GLY A 454 -33.28 -8.72 -14.45
N GLN A 455 -34.07 -8.19 -13.50
CA GLN A 455 -34.70 -8.91 -12.37
C GLN A 455 -33.71 -9.61 -11.41
N THR A 456 -32.49 -9.11 -11.28
CA THR A 456 -31.46 -9.70 -10.40
C THR A 456 -31.34 -8.98 -9.05
N ALA A 457 -31.16 -9.73 -7.97
CA ALA A 457 -30.78 -9.19 -6.66
C ALA A 457 -29.26 -9.05 -6.48
N GLN A 458 -28.46 -9.59 -7.40
CA GLN A 458 -27.00 -9.50 -7.34
C GLN A 458 -26.55 -8.10 -7.75
N LYS A 459 -25.77 -7.43 -6.89
CA LYS A 459 -25.18 -6.10 -7.16
C LYS A 459 -24.38 -6.14 -8.48
N PRO A 460 -24.72 -5.32 -9.50
CA PRO A 460 -23.94 -5.21 -10.71
C PRO A 460 -22.50 -4.76 -10.45
N ARG A 461 -21.56 -5.23 -11.28
CA ARG A 461 -20.15 -4.78 -11.23
C ARG A 461 -20.01 -3.28 -11.55
N GLY A 462 -20.92 -2.74 -12.37
CA GLY A 462 -20.97 -1.32 -12.73
C GLY A 462 -20.06 -0.91 -13.89
N TRP A 463 -19.30 -1.85 -14.46
CA TRP A 463 -18.51 -1.64 -15.68
C TRP A 463 -18.39 -2.94 -16.50
N VAL A 464 -18.09 -2.82 -17.78
CA VAL A 464 -17.74 -3.90 -18.72
C VAL A 464 -16.65 -3.44 -19.69
N PHE A 465 -15.93 -4.36 -20.31
CA PHE A 465 -15.16 -4.02 -21.51
C PHE A 465 -16.14 -3.70 -22.64
N PRO A 466 -15.85 -2.73 -23.53
CA PRO A 466 -16.76 -2.36 -24.60
C PRO A 466 -16.90 -3.51 -25.61
N GLU A 467 -18.12 -3.82 -26.03
CA GLU A 467 -18.40 -4.82 -27.08
C GLU A 467 -18.14 -4.27 -28.50
N ASN A 468 -17.10 -3.44 -28.66
CA ASN A 468 -16.66 -2.87 -29.93
C ASN A 468 -15.56 -3.67 -30.63
N GLY A 469 -15.24 -4.87 -30.12
CA GLY A 469 -14.16 -5.73 -30.62
C GLY A 469 -12.74 -5.27 -30.25
N ARG A 470 -12.56 -4.16 -29.53
CA ARG A 470 -11.24 -3.70 -29.07
C ARG A 470 -10.68 -4.66 -28.03
N HIS A 471 -9.53 -5.23 -28.36
CA HIS A 471 -8.72 -6.00 -27.43
C HIS A 471 -7.79 -5.04 -26.67
N LEU A 472 -7.56 -5.29 -25.37
CA LEU A 472 -6.53 -4.60 -24.60
C LEU A 472 -5.16 -4.84 -25.24
N ARG A 473 -4.46 -3.77 -25.57
CA ARG A 473 -3.09 -3.79 -26.11
C ARG A 473 -2.12 -3.90 -24.94
N ILE A 474 -1.75 -5.12 -24.58
CA ILE A 474 -0.88 -5.38 -23.44
C ILE A 474 0.56 -5.50 -23.94
N ALA A 475 1.42 -4.62 -23.47
CA ALA A 475 2.83 -4.66 -23.84
C ALA A 475 3.59 -5.73 -23.05
N VAL A 476 4.54 -6.38 -23.71
CA VAL A 476 5.40 -7.43 -23.15
C VAL A 476 6.86 -7.09 -23.47
N PRO A 477 7.76 -6.96 -22.48
CA PRO A 477 9.16 -6.63 -22.74
C PRO A 477 9.86 -7.79 -23.47
N SER A 478 10.32 -7.53 -24.69
CA SER A 478 11.08 -8.48 -25.50
C SER A 478 12.55 -8.43 -25.07
N ARG A 479 12.91 -9.29 -24.11
CA ARG A 479 14.27 -9.37 -23.56
C ARG A 479 15.16 -10.32 -24.37
N VAL A 480 16.46 -10.03 -24.34
CA VAL A 480 17.51 -10.88 -24.92
C VAL A 480 18.23 -11.73 -23.86
N SER A 481 18.03 -11.42 -22.58
CA SER A 481 18.57 -12.14 -21.43
C SER A 481 17.46 -12.68 -20.53
N TYR A 482 17.72 -13.83 -19.86
CA TYR A 482 16.78 -14.51 -18.96
C TYR A 482 15.40 -14.80 -19.57
N CYS A 483 15.39 -15.34 -20.78
CA CYS A 483 14.20 -15.66 -21.58
C CYS A 483 13.19 -16.60 -20.90
N GLU A 484 13.58 -17.29 -19.83
CA GLU A 484 12.71 -18.07 -18.94
C GLU A 484 11.61 -17.22 -18.26
N PHE A 485 11.85 -15.92 -18.02
CA PHE A 485 10.84 -15.06 -17.40
C PHE A 485 9.83 -14.53 -18.41
N VAL A 486 10.33 -14.03 -19.55
CA VAL A 486 9.54 -13.53 -20.68
C VAL A 486 10.34 -13.71 -21.97
N SER A 487 9.76 -14.35 -22.98
CA SER A 487 10.29 -14.36 -24.35
C SER A 487 9.17 -14.52 -25.39
N GLN A 488 9.41 -14.00 -26.60
CA GLN A 488 8.54 -14.26 -27.75
C GLN A 488 8.95 -15.60 -28.40
N VAL A 489 7.98 -16.46 -28.69
CA VAL A 489 8.22 -17.75 -29.33
C VAL A 489 8.56 -17.53 -30.82
N PRO A 490 9.75 -17.93 -31.30
CA PRO A 490 10.22 -17.61 -32.65
C PRO A 490 9.22 -17.99 -33.75
N GLY A 491 8.99 -17.07 -34.69
CA GLY A 491 8.05 -17.28 -35.80
C GLY A 491 6.56 -17.17 -35.43
N THR A 492 6.21 -16.72 -34.22
CA THR A 492 4.82 -16.55 -33.79
C THR A 492 4.57 -15.25 -33.00
N ASP A 493 3.32 -14.80 -32.97
CA ASP A 493 2.85 -13.71 -32.09
C ASP A 493 2.63 -14.16 -30.63
N LYS A 494 3.11 -15.36 -30.24
CA LYS A 494 2.91 -15.91 -28.88
C LYS A 494 4.11 -15.64 -27.99
N PHE A 495 3.81 -15.40 -26.72
CA PHE A 495 4.81 -15.23 -25.66
C PHE A 495 4.80 -16.44 -24.73
N ALA A 496 5.94 -16.72 -24.10
CA ALA A 496 6.12 -17.75 -23.08
C ALA A 496 7.03 -17.23 -21.97
N GLY A 497 7.05 -17.93 -20.84
CA GLY A 497 7.86 -17.61 -19.67
C GLY A 497 7.04 -17.49 -18.39
N TYR A 498 7.73 -17.47 -17.25
CA TYR A 498 7.15 -17.36 -15.91
C TYR A 498 6.05 -16.30 -15.81
N CYS A 499 6.33 -15.07 -16.26
CA CYS A 499 5.40 -13.95 -16.08
C CYS A 499 4.14 -14.08 -16.95
N ILE A 500 4.25 -14.77 -18.10
CA ILE A 500 3.13 -15.04 -19.02
C ILE A 500 2.21 -16.13 -18.46
N ASP A 501 2.78 -17.19 -17.89
CA ASP A 501 2.02 -18.25 -17.23
C ASP A 501 1.29 -17.72 -15.99
N VAL A 502 1.94 -16.90 -15.16
CA VAL A 502 1.31 -16.24 -14.00
C VAL A 502 0.15 -15.33 -14.44
N PHE A 503 0.36 -14.50 -15.46
CA PHE A 503 -0.71 -13.63 -16.00
C PHE A 503 -1.90 -14.43 -16.54
N THR A 504 -1.63 -15.50 -17.30
CA THR A 504 -2.67 -16.37 -17.88
C THR A 504 -3.46 -17.09 -16.80
N ALA A 505 -2.78 -17.62 -15.78
CA ALA A 505 -3.42 -18.24 -14.62
C ALA A 505 -4.29 -17.23 -13.84
N ALA A 506 -3.81 -15.99 -13.66
CA ALA A 506 -4.55 -14.94 -12.95
C ALA A 506 -5.80 -14.49 -13.72
N ILE A 507 -5.71 -14.33 -15.04
CA ILE A 507 -6.87 -14.03 -15.89
C ILE A 507 -7.92 -15.14 -15.84
N ASN A 508 -7.51 -16.41 -15.85
CA ASN A 508 -8.43 -17.55 -15.83
C ASN A 508 -9.22 -17.68 -14.50
N LEU A 509 -8.82 -16.97 -13.44
CA LEU A 509 -9.56 -16.88 -12.17
C LEU A 509 -10.58 -15.72 -12.13
N LEU A 510 -10.62 -14.87 -13.16
CA LEU A 510 -11.59 -13.77 -13.25
C LEU A 510 -12.97 -14.31 -13.66
N PRO A 511 -14.07 -13.84 -13.05
CA PRO A 511 -15.41 -14.32 -13.37
C PRO A 511 -15.99 -13.74 -14.68
N TYR A 512 -15.12 -13.27 -15.59
CA TYR A 512 -15.47 -12.60 -16.84
C TYR A 512 -14.32 -12.71 -17.85
N ALA A 513 -14.65 -12.70 -19.15
CA ALA A 513 -13.64 -12.68 -20.20
C ALA A 513 -12.92 -11.32 -20.27
N VAL A 514 -11.59 -11.38 -20.48
CA VAL A 514 -10.75 -10.21 -20.77
C VAL A 514 -10.21 -10.37 -22.18
N PRO A 515 -10.70 -9.61 -23.19
CA PRO A 515 -10.14 -9.66 -24.54
C PRO A 515 -8.83 -8.87 -24.58
N TYR A 516 -7.69 -9.53 -24.85
CA TYR A 516 -6.38 -8.89 -24.93
C TYR A 516 -5.56 -9.40 -26.13
N LYS A 517 -4.63 -8.56 -26.61
CA LYS A 517 -3.55 -8.92 -27.51
C LYS A 517 -2.22 -8.54 -26.86
N LEU A 518 -1.29 -9.49 -26.79
CA LEU A 518 0.08 -9.24 -26.37
C LEU A 518 0.87 -8.60 -27.52
N ILE A 519 1.66 -7.57 -27.23
CA ILE A 519 2.46 -6.82 -28.21
C ILE A 519 3.91 -6.73 -27.70
N PRO A 520 4.92 -7.08 -28.51
CA PRO A 520 6.31 -6.98 -28.09
C PRO A 520 6.73 -5.51 -27.94
N TYR A 521 7.52 -5.22 -26.90
CA TYR A 521 8.16 -3.95 -26.67
C TYR A 521 9.67 -4.12 -26.53
N GLY A 522 10.45 -3.41 -27.35
CA GLY A 522 11.91 -3.51 -27.44
C GLY A 522 12.38 -3.67 -28.88
N ASP A 523 13.69 -3.57 -29.09
CA ASP A 523 14.34 -3.76 -30.39
C ASP A 523 14.64 -5.24 -30.72
N GLY A 524 14.53 -6.14 -29.74
CA GLY A 524 14.93 -7.55 -29.84
C GLY A 524 16.44 -7.78 -29.84
N VAL A 525 17.24 -6.74 -29.56
CA VAL A 525 18.71 -6.74 -29.57
C VAL A 525 19.29 -6.33 -28.22
N THR A 526 18.56 -5.54 -27.44
CA THR A 526 18.89 -5.07 -26.09
C THR A 526 17.74 -5.30 -25.11
N ASN A 527 18.04 -5.35 -23.82
CA ASN A 527 16.98 -5.44 -22.81
C ASN A 527 16.26 -4.08 -22.70
N PRO A 528 14.93 -4.00 -22.89
CA PRO A 528 14.20 -2.75 -22.98
C PRO A 528 13.99 -2.07 -21.61
N SER A 529 13.84 -0.74 -21.62
CA SER A 529 13.58 0.08 -20.43
C SER A 529 12.15 -0.09 -19.94
N CYS A 530 11.97 -0.81 -18.83
CA CYS A 530 10.64 -0.96 -18.21
C CYS A 530 10.07 0.37 -17.65
N THR A 531 10.89 1.42 -17.51
CA THR A 531 10.41 2.75 -17.09
C THR A 531 9.77 3.50 -18.26
N GLU A 532 10.36 3.43 -19.45
CA GLU A 532 9.76 3.96 -20.69
C GLU A 532 8.49 3.19 -21.07
N LEU A 533 8.49 1.86 -20.91
CA LEU A 533 7.30 1.02 -21.08
C LEU A 533 6.11 1.52 -20.26
N VAL A 534 6.36 1.86 -19.00
CA VAL A 534 5.34 2.41 -18.09
C VAL A 534 4.86 3.80 -18.55
N GLN A 535 5.75 4.65 -19.06
CA GLN A 535 5.35 5.96 -19.62
C GLN A 535 4.44 5.80 -20.85
N LEU A 536 4.64 4.78 -21.68
CA LEU A 536 3.78 4.48 -22.83
C LEU A 536 2.37 4.02 -22.44
N ILE A 537 2.17 3.47 -21.23
CA ILE A 537 0.84 3.22 -20.66
C ILE A 537 0.17 4.56 -20.32
N THR A 538 0.88 5.46 -19.62
CA THR A 538 0.36 6.80 -19.29
C THR A 538 0.03 7.63 -20.54
N ALA A 539 0.77 7.43 -21.64
CA ALA A 539 0.50 8.04 -22.94
C ALA A 539 -0.64 7.38 -23.75
N GLY A 540 -1.27 6.30 -23.25
CA GLY A 540 -2.35 5.59 -23.93
C GLY A 540 -1.93 4.77 -25.16
N VAL A 541 -0.63 4.54 -25.35
CA VAL A 541 -0.10 3.70 -26.43
C VAL A 541 -0.37 2.22 -26.15
N TYR A 542 -0.28 1.83 -24.89
CA TYR A 542 -0.65 0.50 -24.39
C TYR A 542 -1.70 0.61 -23.29
N ASP A 543 -2.58 -0.38 -23.21
CA ASP A 543 -3.68 -0.42 -22.24
C ASP A 543 -3.25 -1.11 -20.92
N ALA A 544 -2.13 -1.86 -20.94
CA ALA A 544 -1.42 -2.42 -19.78
C ALA A 544 0.00 -2.88 -20.18
N ALA A 545 0.83 -3.29 -19.22
CA ALA A 545 2.05 -4.05 -19.49
C ALA A 545 2.25 -5.22 -18.50
N ILE A 546 2.71 -6.36 -19.03
CA ILE A 546 2.99 -7.58 -18.25
C ILE A 546 4.43 -8.04 -18.49
N GLY A 547 5.05 -8.61 -17.47
CA GLY A 547 6.44 -9.03 -17.50
C GLY A 547 7.13 -8.75 -16.17
N ASP A 548 8.45 -8.87 -16.18
CA ASP A 548 9.36 -8.67 -15.05
C ASP A 548 9.57 -7.18 -14.71
N ILE A 549 8.46 -6.49 -14.45
CA ILE A 549 8.42 -5.06 -14.16
C ILE A 549 8.51 -4.84 -12.65
N ALA A 550 9.70 -4.47 -12.17
CA ALA A 550 9.91 -4.09 -10.78
C ALA A 550 9.04 -2.89 -10.36
N ILE A 551 8.31 -3.07 -9.25
CA ILE A 551 7.50 -2.05 -8.60
C ILE A 551 8.46 -1.11 -7.85
N ILE A 552 8.56 0.14 -8.30
CA ILE A 552 9.43 1.18 -7.72
C ILE A 552 8.70 2.52 -7.63
N THR A 553 9.10 3.36 -6.65
CA THR A 553 8.45 4.65 -6.30
C THR A 553 8.26 5.61 -7.48
N ASN A 554 9.14 5.58 -8.49
CA ASN A 554 8.97 6.41 -9.69
C ASN A 554 7.83 5.89 -10.58
N ARG A 555 7.73 4.57 -10.77
CA ARG A 555 6.69 3.93 -11.60
C ARG A 555 5.32 3.99 -10.93
N THR A 556 5.23 3.78 -9.61
CA THR A 556 3.97 3.87 -8.84
C THR A 556 3.39 5.28 -8.73
N LYS A 557 4.09 6.31 -9.24
CA LYS A 557 3.52 7.65 -9.45
C LYS A 557 2.72 7.73 -10.76
N MET A 558 3.17 7.02 -11.80
CA MET A 558 2.65 7.08 -13.17
C MET A 558 1.51 6.09 -13.45
N VAL A 559 1.57 4.90 -12.85
CA VAL A 559 0.67 3.76 -13.07
C VAL A 559 0.36 3.04 -11.77
N ASP A 560 -0.71 2.24 -11.78
CA ASP A 560 -1.01 1.30 -10.70
C ASP A 560 -0.44 -0.08 -11.04
N PHE A 561 -0.10 -0.84 -10.00
CA PHE A 561 0.45 -2.18 -10.11
C PHE A 561 -0.44 -3.19 -9.42
N THR A 562 -0.42 -4.44 -9.89
CA THR A 562 -0.95 -5.56 -9.10
C THR A 562 -0.14 -5.78 -7.83
N GLN A 563 -0.68 -6.56 -6.89
CA GLN A 563 0.13 -7.22 -5.87
C GLN A 563 1.33 -7.95 -6.51
N PRO A 564 2.50 -7.95 -5.86
CA PRO A 564 3.69 -8.57 -6.42
C PRO A 564 3.54 -10.09 -6.49
N TYR A 565 3.82 -10.67 -7.65
CA TYR A 565 3.73 -12.12 -7.89
C TYR A 565 5.07 -12.86 -7.74
N ILE A 566 6.14 -12.14 -7.41
CA ILE A 566 7.45 -12.67 -7.01
C ILE A 566 8.20 -11.60 -6.21
N GLU A 567 8.89 -12.00 -5.14
CA GLU A 567 9.81 -11.11 -4.42
C GLU A 567 11.15 -11.07 -5.16
N SER A 568 11.59 -9.88 -5.57
CA SER A 568 12.81 -9.69 -6.35
C SER A 568 13.46 -8.36 -5.98
N GLY A 569 14.14 -8.34 -4.84
CA GLY A 569 14.97 -7.22 -4.40
C GLY A 569 16.39 -7.28 -4.96
N LEU A 570 17.12 -6.17 -4.87
CA LEU A 570 18.52 -6.10 -5.28
C LEU A 570 19.42 -6.88 -4.31
N VAL A 571 20.30 -7.71 -4.89
CA VAL A 571 21.30 -8.52 -4.20
C VAL A 571 22.69 -8.26 -4.79
N VAL A 572 23.74 -8.59 -4.02
CA VAL A 572 25.13 -8.49 -4.48
C VAL A 572 25.65 -9.90 -4.79
N VAL A 573 26.21 -10.11 -5.98
CA VAL A 573 26.85 -11.36 -6.40
C VAL A 573 28.35 -11.16 -6.52
N ALA A 574 29.12 -12.03 -5.87
CA ALA A 574 30.58 -11.98 -5.88
C ALA A 574 31.17 -13.40 -6.05
N PRO A 575 32.41 -13.52 -6.57
CA PRO A 575 33.13 -14.80 -6.59
C PRO A 575 33.42 -15.28 -5.17
N VAL A 576 33.33 -16.60 -4.97
CA VAL A 576 33.61 -17.26 -3.69
C VAL A 576 34.78 -18.23 -3.81
N LYS A 577 35.63 -18.28 -2.78
CA LYS A 577 36.77 -19.20 -2.67
C LYS A 577 36.60 -20.12 -1.48
N LYS A 578 36.83 -21.41 -1.67
CA LYS A 578 36.94 -22.35 -0.54
C LYS A 578 38.26 -22.11 0.20
N ARG A 579 38.21 -22.02 1.54
CA ARG A 579 39.42 -21.92 2.37
C ARG A 579 40.05 -23.30 2.51
N ASN A 580 41.24 -23.50 1.92
CA ASN A 580 41.95 -24.77 2.01
C ASN A 580 42.30 -25.12 3.47
N SER A 581 42.12 -26.38 3.86
CA SER A 581 42.54 -26.87 5.18
C SER A 581 44.06 -26.75 5.34
N SER A 582 44.50 -26.17 6.45
CA SER A 582 45.92 -25.93 6.72
C SER A 582 46.53 -27.05 7.56
N ALA A 583 47.73 -27.52 7.20
CA ALA A 583 48.46 -28.58 7.92
C ALA A 583 48.82 -28.26 9.40
N TRP A 584 48.64 -27.00 9.83
CA TRP A 584 48.82 -26.51 11.20
C TRP A 584 47.48 -26.26 11.92
N ALA A 585 46.36 -26.80 11.43
CA ALA A 585 45.03 -26.61 12.01
C ALA A 585 44.98 -26.97 13.51
N PHE A 586 45.80 -27.92 13.97
CA PHE A 586 45.89 -28.31 15.38
C PHE A 586 46.38 -27.20 16.33
N LEU A 587 47.03 -26.14 15.84
CA LEU A 587 47.44 -24.99 16.67
C LEU A 587 46.38 -23.88 16.73
N GLN A 588 45.43 -23.84 15.80
CA GLN A 588 44.41 -22.79 15.68
C GLN A 588 43.34 -22.73 16.80
N PRO A 589 42.98 -23.80 17.52
CA PRO A 589 41.94 -23.74 18.55
C PRO A 589 42.21 -22.75 19.69
N PHE A 590 43.48 -22.42 19.95
CA PHE A 590 43.89 -21.47 20.97
C PHE A 590 44.78 -20.37 20.40
N THR A 591 44.61 -19.15 20.91
CA THR A 591 45.51 -18.03 20.59
C THR A 591 46.89 -18.27 21.20
N GLY A 592 47.93 -17.62 20.64
CA GLY A 592 49.29 -17.71 21.19
C GLY A 592 49.38 -17.27 22.66
N GLN A 593 48.51 -16.35 23.09
CA GLN A 593 48.37 -15.94 24.49
C GLN A 593 47.86 -17.09 25.37
N MET A 594 46.82 -17.82 24.95
CA MET A 594 46.30 -18.97 25.69
C MET A 594 47.31 -20.11 25.82
N TRP A 595 48.08 -20.40 24.75
CA TRP A 595 49.19 -21.36 24.80
C TRP A 595 50.26 -20.94 25.82
N ALA A 596 50.67 -19.68 25.83
CA ALA A 596 51.68 -19.16 26.76
C ALA A 596 51.22 -19.18 28.23
N VAL A 597 49.99 -18.73 28.51
CA VAL A 597 49.40 -18.77 29.86
C VAL A 597 49.30 -20.21 30.36
N THR A 598 48.83 -21.13 29.52
CA THR A 598 48.71 -22.55 29.87
C THR A 598 50.08 -23.14 30.25
N ALA A 599 51.11 -22.92 29.42
CA ALA A 599 52.47 -23.39 29.69
C ALA A 599 53.07 -22.79 30.99
N LEU A 600 52.78 -21.53 31.30
CA LEU A 600 53.19 -20.90 32.56
C LEU A 600 52.52 -21.55 33.77
N PHE A 601 51.21 -21.79 33.73
CA PHE A 601 50.49 -22.44 34.83
C PHE A 601 50.95 -23.88 35.08
N PHE A 602 51.35 -24.63 34.04
CA PHE A 602 52.00 -25.93 34.22
C PHE A 602 53.25 -25.85 35.10
N ILE A 603 54.11 -24.84 34.89
CA ILE A 603 55.33 -24.66 35.69
C ILE A 603 54.97 -24.27 37.13
N ILE A 604 54.01 -23.35 37.31
CA ILE A 604 53.57 -22.86 38.63
C ILE A 604 52.96 -24.01 39.46
N VAL A 605 52.00 -24.76 38.91
CA VAL A 605 51.34 -25.85 39.66
C VAL A 605 52.32 -26.97 39.98
N GLY A 606 53.25 -27.29 39.07
CA GLY A 606 54.32 -28.26 39.33
C GLY A 606 55.21 -27.85 40.50
N ALA A 607 55.59 -26.57 40.56
CA ALA A 607 56.35 -26.02 41.68
C ALA A 607 55.56 -26.05 42.99
N VAL A 608 54.26 -25.71 42.97
CA VAL A 608 53.39 -25.75 44.17
C VAL A 608 53.20 -27.17 44.69
N VAL A 609 52.89 -28.14 43.82
CA VAL A 609 52.75 -29.55 44.23
C VAL A 609 54.09 -30.09 44.74
N TRP A 610 55.21 -29.75 44.10
CA TRP A 610 56.54 -30.10 44.60
C TRP A 610 56.79 -29.53 46.00
N ILE A 611 56.53 -28.25 46.27
CA ILE A 611 56.69 -27.66 47.63
C ILE A 611 55.86 -28.43 48.67
N LEU A 612 54.62 -28.82 48.34
CA LEU A 612 53.69 -29.48 49.25
C LEU A 612 54.00 -30.97 49.48
N GLU A 613 54.59 -31.67 48.50
CA GLU A 613 54.94 -33.09 48.58
C GLU A 613 56.39 -33.33 49.06
N HIS A 614 57.33 -32.41 48.78
CA HIS A 614 58.78 -32.59 49.02
C HIS A 614 59.17 -32.91 50.48
N ARG A 615 58.34 -32.52 51.45
CA ARG A 615 58.55 -32.83 52.87
C ARG A 615 58.03 -34.22 53.29
N LEU A 616 57.09 -34.80 52.54
CA LEU A 616 56.29 -35.97 52.94
C LEU A 616 56.46 -37.18 52.01
N ASN A 617 57.01 -36.99 50.82
CA ASN A 617 56.99 -37.98 49.75
C ASN A 617 58.38 -38.17 49.15
N ASP A 618 58.92 -39.39 49.23
CA ASP A 618 60.27 -39.70 48.77
C ASP A 618 60.40 -39.76 47.24
N ASP A 619 59.29 -39.92 46.49
CA ASP A 619 59.29 -39.86 45.02
C ASP A 619 59.70 -38.46 44.49
N PHE A 620 59.45 -37.40 45.28
CA PHE A 620 59.82 -36.02 44.96
C PHE A 620 61.19 -35.59 45.53
N ARG A 621 62.02 -36.56 45.95
CA ARG A 621 63.39 -36.34 46.46
C ARG A 621 64.48 -36.86 45.51
N GLY A 622 65.66 -36.27 45.62
CA GLY A 622 66.81 -36.56 44.77
C GLY A 622 67.71 -35.35 44.54
N PRO A 623 68.79 -35.47 43.74
CA PRO A 623 69.66 -34.34 43.40
C PRO A 623 68.90 -33.26 42.59
N PRO A 624 69.30 -31.98 42.64
CA PRO A 624 68.50 -30.85 42.13
C PRO A 624 68.13 -30.96 40.64
N ARG A 625 68.99 -31.58 39.80
CA ARG A 625 68.65 -31.87 38.39
C ARG A 625 67.48 -32.84 38.24
N ARG A 626 67.37 -33.85 39.11
CA ARG A 626 66.26 -34.83 39.10
C ARG A 626 64.96 -34.18 39.58
N GLN A 627 65.03 -33.29 40.57
CA GLN A 627 63.88 -32.54 41.08
C GLN A 627 63.25 -31.64 40.00
N LEU A 628 64.06 -30.86 39.27
CA LEU A 628 63.57 -30.00 38.18
C LEU A 628 62.90 -30.82 37.05
N ILE A 629 63.47 -31.98 36.71
CA ILE A 629 62.88 -32.92 35.75
C ILE A 629 61.55 -33.46 36.29
N THR A 630 61.47 -33.82 37.58
CA THR A 630 60.24 -34.34 38.19
C THR A 630 59.13 -33.29 38.22
N ILE A 631 59.44 -32.02 38.52
CA ILE A 631 58.49 -30.89 38.46
C ILE A 631 57.88 -30.75 37.05
N LEU A 632 58.73 -30.67 36.03
CA LEU A 632 58.29 -30.47 34.65
C LEU A 632 57.55 -31.71 34.10
N TRP A 633 58.03 -32.91 34.42
CA TRP A 633 57.45 -34.16 33.97
C TRP A 633 56.10 -34.45 34.64
N PHE A 634 56.00 -34.29 35.97
CA PHE A 634 54.76 -34.47 36.70
C PHE A 634 53.69 -33.52 36.16
N SER A 635 54.00 -32.22 36.06
CA SER A 635 53.10 -31.23 35.45
C SER A 635 52.65 -31.61 34.05
N PHE A 636 53.58 -31.90 33.14
CA PHE A 636 53.23 -32.25 31.76
C PHE A 636 52.40 -33.55 31.67
N SER A 637 52.66 -34.53 32.54
CA SER A 637 51.90 -35.78 32.60
C SER A 637 50.42 -35.58 32.95
N THR A 638 50.09 -34.54 33.74
CA THR A 638 48.69 -34.24 34.10
C THR A 638 47.83 -33.84 32.90
N TRP A 639 48.41 -33.23 31.85
CA TRP A 639 47.69 -32.85 30.62
C TRP A 639 47.16 -34.06 29.85
N PHE A 640 47.90 -35.17 29.90
CA PHE A 640 47.57 -36.44 29.23
C PHE A 640 46.94 -37.47 30.19
N PHE A 641 46.54 -37.06 31.40
CA PHE A 641 46.03 -37.93 32.46
C PHE A 641 46.96 -39.12 32.82
N ALA A 642 48.27 -38.97 32.57
CA ALA A 642 49.27 -40.02 32.68
C ALA A 642 50.02 -39.98 34.03
N HIS A 643 49.28 -39.92 35.15
CA HIS A 643 49.86 -39.81 36.48
C HIS A 643 50.73 -41.04 36.83
N ARG A 644 51.99 -40.78 37.21
CA ARG A 644 52.96 -41.82 37.60
C ARG A 644 53.37 -41.75 39.07
N GLU A 645 53.56 -40.56 39.63
CA GLU A 645 53.79 -40.36 41.07
C GLU A 645 52.48 -40.16 41.84
N ASN A 646 52.35 -40.81 43.00
CA ASN A 646 51.19 -40.67 43.89
C ASN A 646 51.39 -39.48 44.84
N THR A 647 50.41 -38.58 44.96
CA THR A 647 50.43 -37.48 45.95
C THR A 647 49.95 -37.96 47.33
N ILE A 648 50.72 -37.66 48.37
CA ILE A 648 50.48 -38.10 49.75
C ILE A 648 49.86 -36.95 50.58
N SER A 649 50.21 -35.70 50.27
CA SER A 649 49.76 -34.51 51.00
C SER A 649 48.27 -34.22 50.75
N THR A 650 47.51 -33.95 51.81
CA THR A 650 46.09 -33.55 51.72
C THR A 650 45.92 -32.22 50.97
N LEU A 651 46.81 -31.25 51.23
CA LEU A 651 46.85 -29.98 50.50
C LEU A 651 47.33 -30.17 49.04
N GLY A 652 48.31 -31.06 48.82
CA GLY A 652 48.76 -31.42 47.47
C GLY A 652 47.65 -32.01 46.61
N ARG A 653 46.86 -32.93 47.18
CA ARG A 653 45.66 -33.52 46.53
C ARG A 653 44.58 -32.48 46.21
N PHE A 654 44.34 -31.50 47.09
CA PHE A 654 43.38 -30.44 46.83
C PHE A 654 43.79 -29.56 45.63
N VAL A 655 45.06 -29.13 45.59
CA VAL A 655 45.61 -28.37 44.45
C VAL A 655 45.57 -29.20 43.17
N LEU A 656 45.94 -30.49 43.24
CA LEU A 656 45.91 -31.40 42.09
C LEU A 656 44.48 -31.62 41.56
N PHE A 657 43.48 -31.74 42.42
CA PHE A 657 42.08 -31.91 42.02
C PHE A 657 41.55 -30.70 41.24
N ILE A 658 41.81 -29.48 41.74
CA ILE A 658 41.45 -28.24 41.03
C ILE A 658 42.20 -28.15 39.70
N TRP A 659 43.49 -28.49 39.68
CA TRP A 659 44.29 -28.48 38.45
C TRP A 659 43.77 -29.46 37.40
N LEU A 660 43.40 -30.68 37.79
CA LEU A 660 42.84 -31.67 36.86
C LEU A 660 41.48 -31.25 36.31
N PHE A 661 40.66 -30.55 37.10
CA PHE A 661 39.43 -29.94 36.60
C PHE A 661 39.70 -28.85 35.55
N VAL A 662 40.71 -27.99 35.77
CA VAL A 662 41.14 -26.98 34.78
C VAL A 662 41.67 -27.64 33.51
N VAL A 663 42.55 -28.64 33.62
CA VAL A 663 43.08 -29.41 32.48
C VAL A 663 41.96 -30.09 31.70
N LEU A 664 40.97 -30.69 32.37
CA LEU A 664 39.81 -31.32 31.74
C LEU A 664 38.98 -30.31 30.94
N ILE A 665 38.74 -29.11 31.47
CA ILE A 665 38.04 -28.04 30.73
C ILE A 665 38.85 -27.59 29.51
N ILE A 666 40.16 -27.39 29.65
CA ILE A 666 41.02 -26.93 28.55
C ILE A 666 41.07 -28.00 27.43
N ASN A 667 41.24 -29.27 27.77
CA ASN A 667 41.24 -30.36 26.78
C ASN A 667 39.87 -30.52 26.09
N SER A 668 38.77 -30.40 26.84
CA SER A 668 37.41 -30.46 26.29
C SER A 668 37.12 -29.28 25.35
N SER A 669 37.60 -28.07 25.70
CA SER A 669 37.44 -26.87 24.87
C SER A 669 38.32 -26.93 23.61
N TYR A 670 39.54 -27.46 23.73
CA TYR A 670 40.45 -27.69 22.61
C TYR A 670 39.85 -28.66 21.59
N THR A 671 39.35 -29.81 22.06
CA THR A 671 38.75 -30.84 21.19
C THR A 671 37.45 -30.36 20.54
N ALA A 672 36.57 -29.67 21.28
CA ALA A 672 35.36 -29.07 20.71
C ALA A 672 35.66 -28.02 19.63
N SER A 673 36.61 -27.12 19.90
CA SER A 673 37.00 -26.07 18.96
C SER A 673 37.70 -26.63 17.72
N LEU A 674 38.60 -27.60 17.89
CA LEU A 674 39.27 -28.29 16.78
C LEU A 674 38.26 -29.03 15.90
N THR A 675 37.31 -29.74 16.50
CA THR A 675 36.24 -30.42 15.77
C THR A 675 35.41 -29.41 14.96
N SER A 676 34.95 -28.31 15.59
CA SER A 676 34.17 -27.26 14.91
C SER A 676 34.92 -26.60 13.74
N ILE A 677 36.25 -26.43 13.84
CA ILE A 677 37.08 -25.86 12.77
C ILE A 677 37.23 -26.85 11.61
N LEU A 678 37.34 -28.16 11.91
CA LEU A 678 37.47 -29.20 10.90
C LEU A 678 36.15 -29.56 10.19
N THR A 679 35.00 -29.36 10.84
CA THR A 679 33.67 -29.68 10.27
C THR A 679 33.04 -28.54 9.46
N VAL A 680 33.54 -27.30 9.54
CA VAL A 680 32.94 -26.14 8.86
C VAL A 680 33.82 -25.69 7.68
N GLN A 681 33.44 -26.07 6.46
CA GLN A 681 34.04 -25.54 5.23
C GLN A 681 33.72 -24.04 5.10
N GLN A 682 34.66 -23.18 5.50
CA GLN A 682 34.52 -21.73 5.35
C GLN A 682 34.66 -21.30 3.89
N ILE A 683 33.55 -20.88 3.29
CA ILE A 683 33.51 -20.17 2.02
C ILE A 683 33.87 -18.69 2.29
N PHE A 684 34.83 -18.15 1.56
CA PHE A 684 35.33 -16.78 1.71
C PHE A 684 35.11 -15.95 0.43
N SER A 685 34.57 -14.75 0.58
CA SER A 685 34.58 -13.72 -0.48
C SER A 685 35.18 -12.42 0.08
N PRO A 686 35.95 -11.65 -0.73
CA PRO A 686 36.42 -10.33 -0.33
C PRO A 686 35.28 -9.32 -0.11
N ILE A 687 34.18 -9.44 -0.86
CA ILE A 687 33.01 -8.57 -0.76
C ILE A 687 32.01 -9.18 0.21
N LYS A 688 31.62 -8.42 1.24
CA LYS A 688 30.66 -8.86 2.27
C LYS A 688 29.21 -8.45 2.01
N GLY A 689 28.96 -7.59 1.02
CA GLY A 689 27.65 -7.02 0.71
C GLY A 689 27.76 -5.58 0.20
N ILE A 690 26.63 -4.87 0.13
CA ILE A 690 26.53 -3.54 -0.49
C ILE A 690 27.39 -2.47 0.20
N GLU A 691 27.50 -2.48 1.53
CA GLU A 691 28.36 -1.57 2.30
C GLU A 691 29.82 -1.62 1.84
N SER A 692 30.31 -2.83 1.55
CA SER A 692 31.67 -3.07 1.06
C SER A 692 31.91 -2.47 -0.33
N LEU A 693 30.86 -2.34 -1.15
CA LEU A 693 30.92 -1.74 -2.49
C LEU A 693 30.84 -0.20 -2.42
N ILE A 694 30.05 0.33 -1.49
CA ILE A 694 29.96 1.78 -1.22
C ILE A 694 31.32 2.30 -0.72
N SER A 695 31.96 1.60 0.22
CA SER A 695 33.28 1.97 0.75
C SER A 695 34.44 1.73 -0.22
N SER A 696 34.27 0.82 -1.19
CA SER A 696 35.27 0.53 -2.22
C SER A 696 35.24 1.57 -3.36
N LYS A 697 36.30 1.62 -4.16
CA LYS A 697 36.34 2.33 -5.47
C LYS A 697 36.22 1.40 -6.67
N ASP A 698 36.09 0.09 -6.46
CA ASP A 698 36.08 -0.92 -7.52
C ASP A 698 34.87 -0.77 -8.47
N PRO A 699 34.98 -1.26 -9.73
CA PRO A 699 33.86 -1.34 -10.66
C PRO A 699 32.77 -2.33 -10.20
N ILE A 700 31.51 -1.99 -10.48
CA ILE A 700 30.32 -2.75 -10.14
C ILE A 700 29.52 -3.04 -11.41
N GLY A 701 29.19 -4.31 -11.65
CA GLY A 701 28.34 -4.71 -12.78
C GLY A 701 26.85 -4.56 -12.46
N TYR A 702 26.03 -4.27 -13.47
CA TYR A 702 24.57 -4.25 -13.36
C TYR A 702 23.90 -4.64 -14.70
N GLN A 703 22.64 -5.08 -14.69
CA GLN A 703 21.90 -5.43 -15.91
C GLN A 703 21.57 -4.19 -16.75
N GLN A 704 21.87 -4.24 -18.06
CA GLN A 704 21.36 -3.23 -18.99
C GLN A 704 19.82 -3.19 -18.94
N GLY A 705 19.24 -1.99 -18.78
CA GLY A 705 17.78 -1.78 -18.69
C GLY A 705 17.18 -1.94 -17.28
N SER A 706 17.95 -2.41 -16.28
CA SER A 706 17.47 -2.51 -14.89
C SER A 706 17.48 -1.18 -14.16
N PHE A 707 16.55 -1.02 -13.21
CA PHE A 707 16.51 0.12 -12.29
C PHE A 707 17.70 0.16 -11.32
N ALA A 708 18.49 -0.92 -11.24
CA ALA A 708 19.67 -1.02 -10.38
C ALA A 708 20.66 0.14 -10.60
N ARG A 709 20.89 0.59 -11.84
CA ARG A 709 21.73 1.77 -12.14
C ARG A 709 21.26 3.00 -11.39
N ASP A 710 20.00 3.36 -11.60
CA ASP A 710 19.44 4.61 -11.07
C ASP A 710 19.36 4.56 -9.54
N TYR A 711 19.16 3.37 -8.95
CA TYR A 711 19.22 3.16 -7.50
C TYR A 711 20.65 3.33 -6.95
N LEU A 712 21.65 2.70 -7.59
CA LEU A 712 23.05 2.81 -7.18
C LEU A 712 23.57 4.26 -7.26
N VAL A 713 23.17 5.01 -8.29
CA VAL A 713 23.57 6.41 -8.47
C VAL A 713 22.81 7.35 -7.53
N ASN A 714 21.47 7.33 -7.56
CA ASN A 714 20.66 8.37 -6.91
C ASN A 714 20.44 8.13 -5.41
N GLU A 715 20.28 6.87 -4.99
CA GLU A 715 19.97 6.53 -3.59
C GLU A 715 21.24 6.17 -2.78
N LEU A 716 22.22 5.53 -3.43
CA LEU A 716 23.48 5.11 -2.77
C LEU A 716 24.70 5.98 -3.12
N GLY A 717 24.55 6.99 -3.97
CA GLY A 717 25.60 7.98 -4.28
C GLY A 717 26.82 7.39 -5.01
N ILE A 718 26.69 6.25 -5.67
CA ILE A 718 27.80 5.60 -6.39
C ILE A 718 28.02 6.31 -7.73
N HIS A 719 29.24 6.83 -7.92
CA HIS A 719 29.61 7.56 -9.14
C HIS A 719 29.49 6.68 -10.39
N GLU A 720 28.83 7.20 -11.43
CA GLU A 720 28.46 6.44 -12.64
C GLU A 720 29.67 5.80 -13.36
N SER A 721 30.85 6.44 -13.31
CA SER A 721 32.08 5.89 -13.92
C SER A 721 32.56 4.55 -13.31
N ARG A 722 31.97 4.10 -12.21
CA ARG A 722 32.22 2.77 -11.61
C ARG A 722 31.26 1.70 -12.11
N LEU A 723 30.17 2.08 -12.79
CA LEU A 723 29.10 1.15 -13.16
C LEU A 723 29.35 0.57 -14.55
N VAL A 724 29.35 -0.76 -14.65
CA VAL A 724 29.57 -1.51 -15.88
C VAL A 724 28.26 -2.17 -16.31
N SER A 725 27.73 -1.74 -17.45
CA SER A 725 26.51 -2.31 -18.02
C SER A 725 26.79 -3.69 -18.63
N LEU A 726 26.06 -4.71 -18.18
CA LEU A 726 26.20 -6.10 -18.61
C LEU A 726 24.90 -6.57 -19.28
N LYS A 727 24.99 -7.28 -20.42
CA LYS A 727 23.82 -7.64 -21.23
C LYS A 727 23.35 -9.06 -20.96
N MET A 728 24.26 -10.03 -21.08
CA MET A 728 23.97 -11.45 -20.98
C MET A 728 24.46 -12.05 -19.66
N PRO A 729 23.85 -13.16 -19.17
CA PRO A 729 24.34 -13.89 -18.00
C PRO A 729 25.82 -14.34 -18.15
N GLU A 730 26.27 -14.58 -19.37
CA GLU A 730 27.65 -14.94 -19.69
C GLU A 730 28.62 -13.78 -19.45
N ASP A 731 28.19 -12.53 -19.70
CA ASP A 731 28.96 -11.33 -19.40
C ASP A 731 29.19 -11.19 -17.89
N TYR A 732 28.23 -11.61 -17.06
CA TYR A 732 28.32 -11.56 -15.60
C TYR A 732 29.40 -12.52 -15.13
N ALA A 733 29.34 -13.77 -15.59
CA ALA A 733 30.31 -14.79 -15.26
C ALA A 733 31.72 -14.40 -15.72
N LYS A 734 31.85 -13.78 -16.90
CA LYS A 734 33.12 -13.25 -17.41
C LYS A 734 33.65 -12.11 -16.55
N ALA A 735 32.87 -11.05 -16.34
CA ALA A 735 33.28 -9.87 -15.59
C ALA A 735 33.65 -10.18 -14.12
N LEU A 736 32.93 -11.13 -13.48
CA LEU A 736 33.24 -11.60 -12.13
C LEU A 736 34.50 -12.49 -12.06
N LYS A 737 34.83 -13.25 -13.13
CA LYS A 737 36.06 -14.06 -13.21
C LYS A 737 37.29 -13.21 -13.50
N ASP A 738 37.17 -12.22 -14.39
CA ASP A 738 38.24 -11.29 -14.71
C ASP A 738 38.59 -10.44 -13.47
N GLY A 739 37.58 -9.90 -12.79
CA GLY A 739 37.72 -9.13 -11.56
C GLY A 739 38.23 -7.70 -11.78
N PRO A 740 38.18 -6.84 -10.74
CA PRO A 740 38.34 -5.38 -10.89
C PRO A 740 39.72 -4.96 -11.41
N HIS A 741 40.76 -5.77 -11.20
CA HIS A 741 42.13 -5.47 -11.64
C HIS A 741 42.44 -5.91 -13.08
N ARG A 742 41.55 -6.65 -13.76
CA ARG A 742 41.75 -7.14 -15.15
C ARG A 742 40.67 -6.66 -16.12
N GLY A 743 40.01 -5.55 -15.80
CA GLY A 743 38.93 -4.98 -16.61
C GLY A 743 37.54 -5.60 -16.37
N GLY A 744 37.41 -6.48 -15.37
CA GLY A 744 36.14 -6.98 -14.87
C GLY A 744 35.57 -6.13 -13.72
N VAL A 745 34.69 -6.74 -12.92
CA VAL A 745 33.99 -6.08 -11.80
C VAL A 745 34.28 -6.78 -10.47
N ALA A 746 34.19 -6.06 -9.34
CA ALA A 746 34.32 -6.66 -8.02
C ALA A 746 33.08 -7.47 -7.61
N ALA A 747 31.91 -7.02 -8.03
CA ALA A 747 30.63 -7.67 -7.83
C ALA A 747 29.62 -7.24 -8.90
N VAL A 748 28.54 -7.99 -9.06
CA VAL A 748 27.35 -7.60 -9.82
C VAL A 748 26.22 -7.29 -8.85
N VAL A 749 25.46 -6.23 -9.11
CA VAL A 749 24.22 -5.89 -8.43
C VAL A 749 23.06 -6.06 -9.39
N ASP A 750 22.14 -6.95 -9.05
CA ASP A 750 20.97 -7.25 -9.88
C ASP A 750 19.81 -7.79 -9.02
N GLU A 751 18.64 -7.97 -9.63
CA GLU A 751 17.43 -8.45 -8.99
C GLU A 751 17.50 -9.95 -8.66
N ARG A 752 17.03 -10.33 -7.47
CA ARG A 752 17.20 -11.66 -6.89
C ARG A 752 16.72 -12.80 -7.80
N ALA A 753 15.56 -12.65 -8.46
CA ALA A 753 15.01 -13.70 -9.31
C ALA A 753 15.95 -14.06 -10.48
N TYR A 754 16.57 -13.07 -11.12
CA TYR A 754 17.58 -13.30 -12.16
C TYR A 754 18.82 -14.00 -11.60
N ILE A 755 19.26 -13.59 -10.41
CA ILE A 755 20.45 -14.13 -9.76
C ILE A 755 20.26 -15.58 -9.31
N GLU A 756 19.09 -15.98 -8.80
CA GLU A 756 18.82 -17.38 -8.44
C GLU A 756 18.87 -18.28 -9.68
N LEU A 757 18.33 -17.82 -10.82
CA LEU A 757 18.45 -18.52 -12.10
C LEU A 757 19.91 -18.56 -12.61
N PHE A 758 20.68 -17.47 -12.47
CA PHE A 758 22.10 -17.41 -12.83
C PHE A 758 22.96 -18.38 -12.00
N LEU A 759 22.70 -18.47 -10.69
CA LEU A 759 23.46 -19.31 -9.75
C LEU A 759 23.09 -20.78 -9.83
N SER A 760 21.88 -21.14 -10.30
CA SER A 760 21.44 -22.54 -10.43
C SER A 760 22.43 -23.42 -11.23
N THR A 761 23.16 -22.81 -12.16
CA THR A 761 24.16 -23.45 -13.04
C THR A 761 25.63 -23.11 -12.69
N ARG A 762 25.89 -22.21 -11.73
CA ARG A 762 27.21 -21.55 -11.55
C ARG A 762 27.65 -21.44 -10.09
N CYS A 763 28.15 -22.54 -9.53
CA CYS A 763 28.57 -22.64 -8.11
C CYS A 763 29.86 -21.86 -7.73
N GLU A 764 30.49 -21.14 -8.67
CA GLU A 764 31.70 -20.32 -8.45
C GLU A 764 31.40 -18.96 -7.80
N PHE A 765 30.12 -18.57 -7.80
CA PHE A 765 29.63 -17.30 -7.29
C PHE A 765 28.59 -17.55 -6.19
N SER A 766 28.32 -16.55 -5.37
CA SER A 766 27.23 -16.58 -4.39
C SER A 766 26.66 -15.19 -4.17
N ILE A 767 25.41 -15.12 -3.70
CA ILE A 767 24.88 -13.91 -3.08
C ILE A 767 25.70 -13.63 -1.81
N VAL A 768 26.19 -12.40 -1.67
CA VAL A 768 26.96 -11.92 -0.51
C VAL A 768 26.23 -10.79 0.19
N GLY A 769 26.16 -10.87 1.52
CA GLY A 769 25.39 -9.93 2.34
C GLY A 769 23.88 -10.21 2.32
N ARG A 770 23.08 -9.18 2.59
CA ARG A 770 21.61 -9.26 2.58
C ARG A 770 21.05 -8.50 1.37
N GLN A 771 19.90 -8.96 0.90
CA GLN A 771 19.04 -8.21 -0.03
C GLN A 771 18.69 -6.85 0.61
N PHE A 772 18.89 -5.76 -0.13
CA PHE A 772 18.80 -4.39 0.41
C PHE A 772 17.65 -3.55 -0.16
N THR A 773 16.91 -4.06 -1.14
CA THR A 773 15.57 -3.55 -1.49
C THR A 773 14.52 -4.65 -1.27
N LYS A 774 13.29 -4.26 -0.92
CA LYS A 774 12.15 -5.20 -0.74
C LYS A 774 11.12 -4.96 -1.83
N ASN A 775 11.55 -5.17 -3.06
CA ASN A 775 10.75 -4.97 -4.25
C ASN A 775 10.20 -6.32 -4.74
N GLY A 776 9.17 -6.27 -5.57
CA GLY A 776 8.67 -7.40 -6.32
C GLY A 776 8.24 -6.98 -7.71
N TRP A 777 7.90 -7.95 -8.56
CA TRP A 777 7.35 -7.66 -9.89
C TRP A 777 5.83 -7.68 -9.86
N GLY A 778 5.21 -6.75 -10.57
CA GLY A 778 3.76 -6.65 -10.72
C GLY A 778 3.39 -6.26 -12.15
N PHE A 779 2.15 -6.54 -12.54
CA PHE A 779 1.62 -6.10 -13.83
C PHE A 779 1.16 -4.64 -13.72
N ALA A 780 1.47 -3.84 -14.74
CA ALA A 780 1.24 -2.40 -14.74
C ALA A 780 -0.03 -2.03 -15.52
N PHE A 781 -0.86 -1.18 -14.92
CA PHE A 781 -2.13 -0.72 -15.48
C PHE A 781 -2.27 0.80 -15.35
N PRO A 782 -3.07 1.47 -16.21
CA PRO A 782 -3.44 2.87 -16.02
C PRO A 782 -3.98 3.13 -14.61
N ARG A 783 -3.78 4.36 -14.13
CA ARG A 783 -4.29 4.79 -12.82
C ARG A 783 -5.79 4.53 -12.68
N ASP A 784 -6.19 4.11 -11.48
CA ASP A 784 -7.54 3.75 -11.08
C ASP A 784 -8.17 2.58 -11.89
N SER A 785 -7.36 1.78 -12.60
CA SER A 785 -7.87 0.64 -13.36
C SER A 785 -8.46 -0.45 -12.46
N PRO A 786 -9.75 -0.82 -12.63
CA PRO A 786 -10.37 -1.88 -11.81
C PRO A 786 -9.73 -3.25 -12.05
N LEU A 787 -9.19 -3.49 -13.25
CA LEU A 787 -8.55 -4.74 -13.62
C LEU A 787 -7.28 -5.02 -12.77
N ALA A 788 -6.58 -3.98 -12.32
CA ALA A 788 -5.43 -4.13 -11.42
C ALA A 788 -5.83 -4.69 -10.05
N VAL A 789 -7.01 -4.33 -9.55
CA VAL A 789 -7.57 -4.80 -8.26
C VAL A 789 -8.08 -6.24 -8.39
N ASP A 790 -8.80 -6.54 -9.47
CA ASP A 790 -9.33 -7.87 -9.73
C ASP A 790 -8.18 -8.88 -9.97
N LEU A 791 -7.16 -8.52 -10.76
CA LEU A 791 -5.96 -9.36 -10.95
C LEU A 791 -5.09 -9.47 -9.70
N SER A 792 -5.00 -8.43 -8.87
CA SER A 792 -4.36 -8.55 -7.54
C SER A 792 -5.02 -9.62 -6.69
N THR A 793 -6.35 -9.66 -6.69
CA THR A 793 -7.12 -10.67 -5.96
C THR A 793 -6.92 -12.07 -6.55
N ALA A 794 -6.78 -12.19 -7.87
CA ALA A 794 -6.45 -13.45 -8.54
C ALA A 794 -5.02 -13.93 -8.20
N ILE A 795 -4.02 -13.05 -8.20
CA ILE A 795 -2.63 -13.36 -7.84
C ILE A 795 -2.53 -13.85 -6.38
N LEU A 796 -3.27 -13.22 -5.45
CA LEU A 796 -3.35 -13.68 -4.06
C LEU A 796 -3.91 -15.11 -3.97
N LYS A 797 -4.99 -15.42 -4.70
CA LYS A 797 -5.52 -16.80 -4.78
C LYS A 797 -4.52 -17.82 -5.33
N LEU A 798 -3.73 -17.45 -6.35
CA LEU A 798 -2.66 -18.30 -6.89
C LEU A 798 -1.53 -18.55 -5.88
N SER A 799 -1.29 -17.59 -4.97
CA SER A 799 -0.35 -17.74 -3.86
C SER A 799 -0.92 -18.70 -2.80
N GLU A 800 -2.16 -18.46 -2.36
CA GLU A 800 -2.86 -19.25 -1.33
C GLU A 800 -3.07 -20.72 -1.73
N ASN A 801 -3.33 -21.01 -3.02
CA ASN A 801 -3.53 -22.37 -3.52
C ASN A 801 -2.22 -23.06 -4.00
N GLY A 802 -1.08 -22.35 -3.96
CA GLY A 802 0.22 -22.86 -4.39
C GLY A 802 0.38 -23.08 -5.90
N ASP A 803 -0.53 -22.59 -6.76
CA ASP A 803 -0.33 -22.56 -8.22
C ASP A 803 0.90 -21.70 -8.57
N LEU A 804 1.07 -20.56 -7.89
CA LEU A 804 2.18 -19.63 -8.11
C LEU A 804 3.54 -20.31 -7.88
N GLN A 805 3.68 -21.11 -6.82
CA GLN A 805 4.87 -21.91 -6.56
C GLN A 805 5.09 -22.98 -7.64
N ARG A 806 4.02 -23.64 -8.11
CA ARG A 806 4.12 -24.64 -9.18
C ARG A 806 4.55 -24.03 -10.52
N ILE A 807 4.13 -22.79 -10.82
CA ILE A 807 4.61 -22.03 -12.00
C ILE A 807 6.07 -21.59 -11.81
N HIS A 808 6.45 -21.15 -10.59
CA HIS A 808 7.83 -20.82 -10.25
C HIS A 808 8.78 -22.00 -10.49
N ASP A 809 8.45 -23.17 -9.93
CA ASP A 809 9.32 -24.35 -10.00
C ASP A 809 9.44 -24.88 -11.44
N LYS A 810 8.33 -24.83 -12.22
CA LYS A 810 8.32 -25.17 -13.65
C LYS A 810 9.36 -24.40 -14.48
N TRP A 811 9.53 -23.11 -14.20
CA TRP A 811 10.38 -22.23 -15.01
C TRP A 811 11.80 -22.04 -14.44
N LEU A 812 11.92 -21.97 -13.11
CA LEU A 812 13.13 -21.47 -12.45
C LEU A 812 13.91 -22.55 -11.69
N MET A 813 13.27 -23.67 -11.34
CA MET A 813 13.92 -24.78 -10.62
C MET A 813 14.60 -25.77 -11.58
N ARG A 814 15.71 -25.36 -12.18
CA ARG A 814 16.68 -26.29 -12.81
C ARG A 814 17.61 -26.87 -11.75
N SER A 815 18.19 -28.05 -12.02
CA SER A 815 18.96 -28.84 -11.05
C SER A 815 20.07 -28.03 -10.38
N ALA A 816 19.81 -27.56 -9.17
CA ALA A 816 20.74 -26.72 -8.42
C ALA A 816 22.06 -27.45 -8.16
N CYS A 817 23.14 -26.68 -8.05
CA CYS A 817 24.42 -27.14 -7.50
C CYS A 817 24.19 -28.02 -6.26
N SER A 818 24.42 -29.34 -6.38
CA SER A 818 24.10 -30.35 -5.36
C SER A 818 25.00 -30.31 -4.11
N LEU A 819 25.72 -29.20 -3.92
CA LEU A 819 26.68 -28.93 -2.86
C LEU A 819 26.07 -28.23 -1.63
N GLN A 820 24.81 -27.78 -1.69
CA GLN A 820 24.24 -26.89 -0.67
C GLN A 820 23.10 -27.51 0.18
N GLY A 821 22.68 -28.75 -0.06
CA GLY A 821 21.44 -29.29 0.55
C GLY A 821 21.40 -30.77 0.91
N THR A 822 21.62 -31.67 -0.06
CA THR A 822 21.23 -33.09 0.11
C THR A 822 22.23 -34.09 -0.45
N LYS A 823 23.38 -34.18 0.22
CA LYS A 823 24.01 -35.47 0.55
C LYS A 823 24.95 -35.28 1.74
N LEU A 824 24.69 -35.99 2.82
CA LEU A 824 25.69 -36.29 3.84
C LEU A 824 26.72 -37.25 3.25
N GLU A 825 27.57 -36.77 2.34
CA GLU A 825 28.91 -37.35 2.26
C GLU A 825 29.62 -36.95 3.55
N VAL A 826 29.96 -37.96 4.35
CA VAL A 826 30.71 -37.78 5.59
C VAL A 826 32.07 -37.21 5.20
N ASP A 827 32.28 -35.92 5.45
CA ASP A 827 33.52 -35.19 5.13
C ASP A 827 34.71 -35.94 5.76
N ARG A 828 35.47 -36.66 4.93
CA ARG A 828 36.62 -37.45 5.36
C ARG A 828 37.80 -36.52 5.59
N LEU A 829 38.45 -36.64 6.74
CA LEU A 829 39.65 -35.86 7.07
C LEU A 829 40.80 -36.18 6.10
N ASP A 830 41.20 -35.20 5.28
CA ASP A 830 42.30 -35.32 4.31
C ASP A 830 43.67 -35.31 5.04
N LEU A 831 44.64 -36.05 4.51
CA LEU A 831 46.03 -36.11 5.00
C LEU A 831 46.66 -34.71 5.08
N LYS A 832 46.26 -33.81 4.17
CA LYS A 832 46.69 -32.40 4.13
C LYS A 832 46.43 -31.63 5.43
N SER A 833 45.39 -32.00 6.18
CA SER A 833 45.05 -31.36 7.46
C SER A 833 46.00 -31.74 8.61
N PHE A 834 46.68 -32.89 8.51
CA PHE A 834 47.41 -33.50 9.63
C PHE A 834 48.90 -33.79 9.36
N TRP A 835 49.41 -33.60 8.13
CA TRP A 835 50.81 -33.89 7.79
C TRP A 835 51.83 -33.20 8.71
N GLY A 836 51.53 -32.01 9.24
CA GLY A 836 52.38 -31.30 10.21
C GLY A 836 52.60 -32.06 11.53
N LEU A 837 51.60 -32.81 12.02
CA LEU A 837 51.76 -33.65 13.22
C LEU A 837 52.69 -34.84 12.96
N TYR A 838 52.51 -35.51 11.82
CA TYR A 838 53.36 -36.63 11.42
C TYR A 838 54.82 -36.20 11.22
N LEU A 839 55.05 -35.01 10.63
CA LEU A 839 56.39 -34.42 10.51
C LEU A 839 57.04 -34.19 11.88
N MET A 840 56.32 -33.59 12.84
CA MET A 840 56.83 -33.35 14.19
C MET A 840 57.18 -34.66 14.91
N CYS A 841 56.35 -35.69 14.79
CA CYS A 841 56.63 -37.01 15.34
C CYS A 841 57.88 -37.64 14.69
N GLY A 842 58.02 -37.56 13.37
CA GLY A 842 59.19 -38.07 12.65
C GLY A 842 60.50 -37.39 13.08
N ILE A 843 60.49 -36.06 13.21
CA ILE A 843 61.66 -35.30 13.70
C ILE A 843 62.02 -35.70 15.13
N ALA A 844 61.04 -35.85 16.02
CA ALA A 844 61.27 -36.27 17.41
C ALA A 844 61.90 -37.68 17.49
N CYS A 845 61.41 -38.64 16.71
CA CYS A 845 61.98 -39.98 16.62
C CYS A 845 63.42 -39.97 16.09
N LEU A 846 63.70 -39.24 15.01
CA LEU A 846 65.05 -39.10 14.45
C LEU A 846 66.00 -38.44 15.46
N PHE A 847 65.56 -37.42 16.18
CA PHE A 847 66.36 -36.74 17.19
C PHE A 847 66.65 -37.63 18.41
N ALA A 848 65.68 -38.42 18.86
CA ALA A 848 65.86 -39.40 19.93
C ALA A 848 66.84 -40.51 19.52
N LEU A 849 66.73 -41.05 18.31
CA LEU A 849 67.67 -42.02 17.75
C LEU A 849 69.08 -41.41 17.60
N PHE A 850 69.19 -40.18 17.12
CA PHE A 850 70.47 -39.47 17.00
C PHE A 850 71.16 -39.25 18.35
N ILE A 851 70.40 -38.88 19.40
CA ILE A 851 70.92 -38.78 20.78
C ILE A 851 71.35 -40.15 21.30
N ASN A 852 70.58 -41.22 21.04
CA ASN A 852 70.94 -42.57 21.47
C ASN A 852 72.24 -43.03 20.79
N VAL A 853 72.36 -42.86 19.46
CA VAL A 853 73.61 -43.13 18.71
C VAL A 853 74.77 -42.30 19.25
N LEU A 854 74.59 -41.01 19.57
CA LEU A 854 75.62 -40.18 20.21
C LEU A 854 76.04 -40.70 21.59
N GLN A 855 75.10 -41.18 22.41
CA GLN A 855 75.40 -41.79 23.71
C GLN A 855 76.15 -43.11 23.54
N MET A 856 75.68 -43.97 22.63
CA MET A 856 76.27 -45.27 22.31
C MET A 856 77.69 -45.10 21.75
N VAL A 857 77.93 -44.14 20.85
CA VAL A 857 79.26 -43.80 20.33
C VAL A 857 80.17 -43.21 21.42
N ARG A 858 79.65 -42.43 22.37
CA ARG A 858 80.44 -41.95 23.53
C ARG A 858 80.79 -43.09 24.48
N GLN A 859 79.86 -43.99 24.79
CA GLN A 859 80.11 -45.15 25.64
C GLN A 859 81.09 -46.13 24.95
N PHE A 860 80.93 -46.38 23.65
CA PHE A 860 81.87 -47.15 22.85
C PHE A 860 83.25 -46.48 22.75
N SER A 861 83.33 -45.16 22.66
CA SER A 861 84.63 -44.43 22.71
C SER A 861 85.33 -44.58 24.06
N GLN A 862 84.58 -44.61 25.17
CA GLN A 862 85.13 -44.90 26.50
C GLN A 862 85.50 -46.38 26.68
N TYR A 863 84.75 -47.30 26.07
CA TYR A 863 85.06 -48.74 26.05
C TYR A 863 86.32 -49.02 25.22
N ASN A 864 86.38 -48.51 23.99
CA ASN A 864 87.46 -48.72 23.03
C ASN A 864 88.77 -48.04 23.48
N SER A 865 88.71 -46.91 24.21
CA SER A 865 89.93 -46.31 24.81
C SER A 865 90.46 -47.10 26.02
N LEU A 866 89.61 -47.82 26.74
CA LEU A 866 90.01 -48.79 27.77
C LEU A 866 90.57 -50.09 27.16
N GLU A 867 90.05 -50.50 26.00
CA GLU A 867 90.51 -51.69 25.26
C GLU A 867 91.87 -51.44 24.58
N LEU A 868 92.07 -50.27 23.95
CA LEU A 868 93.35 -49.85 23.35
C LEU A 868 94.50 -49.72 24.36
N ALA A 869 94.21 -49.51 25.64
CA ALA A 869 95.22 -49.51 26.70
C ALA A 869 95.75 -50.92 27.04
N SER A 870 95.05 -51.97 26.59
CA SER A 870 95.41 -53.39 26.81
C SER A 870 95.84 -54.15 25.56
N SER A 871 95.68 -53.58 24.36
CA SER A 871 96.05 -54.23 23.09
C SER A 871 96.58 -53.23 22.05
N GLY A 872 97.82 -53.43 21.60
CA GLY A 872 98.47 -52.60 20.60
C GLY A 872 98.14 -52.99 19.15
N ARG A 873 97.94 -51.95 18.31
CA ARG A 873 97.71 -51.95 16.85
C ARG A 873 96.37 -52.50 16.35
N SER A 874 95.86 -51.81 15.33
CA SER A 874 94.48 -51.81 14.86
C SER A 874 94.33 -52.30 13.42
N SER A 875 93.16 -52.86 13.08
CA SER A 875 92.65 -52.86 11.71
C SER A 875 91.18 -52.42 11.69
N THR A 876 90.82 -51.61 10.69
CA THR A 876 89.62 -50.76 10.74
C THR A 876 88.26 -51.42 10.39
N PRO A 877 88.13 -52.63 9.79
CA PRO A 877 86.80 -53.19 9.49
C PRO A 877 86.15 -53.89 10.70
N ALA A 878 86.93 -54.31 11.71
CA ALA A 878 86.39 -54.97 12.90
C ALA A 878 85.47 -54.06 13.75
N ARG A 879 85.72 -52.74 13.73
CA ARG A 879 85.06 -51.74 14.58
C ARG A 879 83.54 -51.75 14.52
N LEU A 880 82.96 -52.08 13.37
CA LEU A 880 81.51 -52.05 13.18
C LEU A 880 80.81 -53.29 13.77
N GLN A 881 81.45 -54.46 13.69
CA GLN A 881 80.98 -55.66 14.40
C GLN A 881 81.13 -55.53 15.92
N THR A 882 82.23 -54.93 16.41
CA THR A 882 82.40 -54.63 17.84
C THR A 882 81.37 -53.59 18.32
N PHE A 883 81.00 -52.61 17.50
CA PHE A 883 79.97 -51.63 17.83
C PHE A 883 78.56 -52.26 17.85
N LEU A 884 78.23 -53.12 16.89
CA LEU A 884 76.93 -53.80 16.83
C LEU A 884 76.73 -54.80 17.97
N SER A 885 77.77 -55.55 18.36
CA SER A 885 77.71 -56.41 19.55
C SER A 885 77.63 -55.63 20.86
N PHE A 886 78.30 -54.46 20.95
CA PHE A 886 78.15 -53.53 22.07
C PHE A 886 76.73 -52.90 22.14
N ALA A 887 76.08 -52.68 21.00
CA ALA A 887 74.72 -52.13 20.93
C ALA A 887 73.64 -53.12 21.40
N ASP A 888 73.91 -54.43 21.35
CA ASP A 888 73.01 -55.52 21.75
C ASP A 888 73.23 -55.94 23.23
N GLU A 889 74.37 -55.56 23.84
CA GLU A 889 74.67 -55.84 25.25
C GLU A 889 73.87 -54.91 26.19
N LYS A 890 73.28 -55.45 27.27
CA LYS A 890 72.45 -54.64 28.17
C LYS A 890 73.28 -53.59 28.89
N GLU A 891 72.78 -52.35 28.95
CA GLU A 891 73.50 -51.21 29.57
C GLU A 891 73.91 -51.46 31.04
N GLN A 892 73.16 -52.30 31.77
CA GLN A 892 73.52 -52.73 33.13
C GLN A 892 74.76 -53.64 33.16
N GLU A 893 74.91 -54.54 32.19
CA GLU A 893 76.06 -55.46 32.08
C GLU A 893 77.31 -54.67 31.69
N VAL A 894 77.21 -53.78 30.69
CA VAL A 894 78.28 -52.84 30.30
C VAL A 894 78.74 -51.98 31.47
N LYS A 895 77.81 -51.36 32.22
CA LYS A 895 78.15 -50.55 33.42
C LYS A 895 78.78 -51.40 34.53
N SER A 896 78.34 -52.64 34.72
CA SER A 896 78.92 -53.57 35.71
C SER A 896 80.36 -53.97 35.35
N ARG A 897 80.62 -54.33 34.08
CA ARG A 897 81.97 -54.63 33.54
C ARG A 897 82.91 -53.43 33.64
N SER A 898 82.44 -52.23 33.30
CA SER A 898 83.21 -50.99 33.46
C SER A 898 83.58 -50.71 34.93
N LYS A 899 82.65 -50.91 35.88
CA LYS A 899 82.94 -50.80 37.31
C LYS A 899 83.95 -51.86 37.79
N ARG A 900 83.78 -53.12 37.35
CA ARG A 900 84.64 -54.24 37.74
C ARG A 900 86.09 -54.07 37.23
N ARG A 901 86.27 -53.66 35.96
CA ARG A 901 87.60 -53.36 35.40
C ARG A 901 88.27 -52.14 36.00
N ARG A 902 87.52 -51.11 36.44
CA ARG A 902 88.08 -49.98 37.22
C ARG A 902 88.62 -50.41 38.59
N LEU A 903 88.04 -51.45 39.20
CA LEU A 903 88.57 -52.06 40.42
C LEU A 903 89.81 -52.92 40.13
N GLU A 904 89.82 -53.68 39.02
CA GLU A 904 90.96 -54.50 38.61
C GLU A 904 92.21 -53.67 38.22
N MET A 905 92.04 -52.55 37.50
CA MET A 905 93.14 -51.63 37.18
C MET A 905 93.75 -50.93 38.41
N ALA A 906 93.02 -50.83 39.52
CA ALA A 906 93.57 -50.33 40.78
C ALA A 906 94.45 -51.37 41.50
N SER A 907 94.27 -52.66 41.19
CA SER A 907 95.06 -53.75 41.78
C SER A 907 96.40 -53.97 41.08
N TYR A 908 96.44 -53.86 39.75
CA TYR A 908 97.62 -54.19 38.93
C TYR A 908 98.81 -53.22 39.06
N ARG A 909 98.66 -52.09 39.76
CA ARG A 909 99.71 -51.06 39.89
C ARG A 909 100.72 -51.32 41.01
N ASN A 910 100.53 -52.38 41.81
CA ASN A 910 101.34 -52.65 43.00
C ASN A 910 102.37 -53.80 42.86
N GLU A 911 102.37 -54.58 41.77
CA GLU A 911 103.19 -55.83 41.67
C GLU A 911 104.39 -55.79 40.71
N THR A 912 104.66 -54.68 40.01
CA THR A 912 105.67 -54.63 38.93
C THR A 912 106.87 -53.69 39.20
N MET A 913 107.37 -53.70 40.44
CA MET A 913 108.72 -53.22 40.78
C MET A 913 109.46 -54.27 41.63
N ASP A 914 110.08 -55.26 41.00
CA ASP A 914 111.30 -55.96 41.48
C ASP A 914 111.78 -57.03 40.46
N GLY A 915 113.05 -56.98 40.02
CA GLY A 915 113.67 -57.98 39.11
C GLY A 915 114.62 -57.38 38.05
N TYR A 916 115.87 -57.87 37.97
CA TYR A 916 117.01 -57.13 37.36
C TYR A 916 117.91 -57.99 36.43
N SER A 917 118.47 -57.36 35.39
CA SER A 917 119.81 -57.64 34.76
C SER A 917 120.02 -58.57 33.53
N SER A 918 120.80 -58.02 32.56
CA SER A 918 121.71 -58.66 31.57
C SER A 918 121.16 -59.50 30.38
N LYS A 919 121.71 -59.45 29.14
CA LYS A 919 122.86 -58.68 28.55
C LYS A 919 122.90 -58.79 26.99
N ARG A 920 123.13 -57.67 26.25
CA ARG A 920 123.72 -57.53 24.87
C ARG A 920 123.02 -58.26 23.68
N GLN A 921 123.12 -57.92 22.37
CA GLN A 921 123.53 -56.81 21.46
C GLN A 921 123.13 -57.27 20.01
N ASP A 922 123.01 -56.52 18.90
CA ASP A 922 122.91 -55.07 18.56
C ASP A 922 122.62 -54.90 17.04
N ILE A 923 122.07 -53.74 16.59
CA ILE A 923 122.35 -53.00 15.31
C ILE A 923 121.98 -53.72 13.95
N GLU A 924 121.43 -53.14 12.85
CA GLU A 924 121.17 -51.76 12.36
C GLU A 924 119.91 -51.67 11.42
N SER A 925 119.69 -50.54 10.74
CA SER A 925 118.55 -50.18 9.83
C SER A 925 119.10 -49.49 8.52
N PRO A 926 118.38 -48.76 7.61
CA PRO A 926 116.94 -48.47 7.41
C PRO A 926 116.44 -48.69 5.90
N PRO A 927 115.82 -47.75 5.12
CA PRO A 927 114.38 -47.83 4.76
C PRO A 927 113.97 -47.53 3.27
N ASN A 928 112.66 -47.23 3.06
CA ASN A 928 111.97 -46.68 1.86
C ASN A 928 111.68 -47.69 0.70
N GLU A 929 110.64 -47.53 -0.15
CA GLU A 929 109.81 -46.34 -0.47
C GLU A 929 108.34 -46.67 -0.90
N SER A 930 107.55 -45.64 -1.25
CA SER A 930 106.11 -45.69 -1.63
C SER A 930 105.82 -46.23 -3.06
N PRO A 931 104.55 -46.44 -3.51
CA PRO A 931 103.78 -45.32 -4.13
C PRO A 931 102.22 -45.39 -4.12
N HIS A 932 101.63 -44.34 -4.71
CA HIS A 932 100.38 -44.20 -5.51
C HIS A 932 99.74 -45.48 -6.14
N ALA A 933 98.50 -45.50 -6.67
CA ALA A 933 97.27 -44.68 -6.57
C ALA A 933 96.14 -45.31 -7.46
N SER A 934 94.97 -44.65 -7.51
CA SER A 934 94.00 -44.56 -8.63
C SER A 934 93.21 -45.79 -9.13
N ASN A 935 91.88 -45.60 -9.05
CA ASN A 935 90.86 -45.71 -10.11
C ASN A 935 90.15 -47.04 -10.49
N GLU A 936 88.87 -46.81 -10.85
CA GLU A 936 87.92 -47.62 -11.62
C GLU A 936 87.42 -48.94 -10.98
N ALA A 937 86.11 -49.26 -11.01
CA ALA A 937 84.96 -48.63 -11.70
C ALA A 937 83.75 -48.44 -10.76
#